data_AF-A0A355L2Z7-F1
#
_entry.id   AF-A0A355L2Z7-F1
#
_cell.length_a   1.000
_cell.length_b   1.000
_cell.length_c   1.000
_cell.angle_alpha   90.00
_cell.angle_beta   90.00
_cell.angle_gamma   90.00
#
_symmetry.space_group_name_H-M   'P 1'
#
loop_
_entity.id
_entity.type
_entity.pdbx_description
1 polymer ?
#
loop_
_entity_poly.entity_id
_entity_poly.type
_entity_poly.pdbx_seq_one_letter_code
_entity_poly.pdbx_strand_id
1 'polypeptide(L)'
;MADIASLKQKVTTLVDNVKYYWKEPPKGRYMSFKEIGSYAFGGIGAYLIVSMSYICMLATTNVFITGTIGITPTDMYILYVIATVASIPLTGLRATIVDNTRNKAGKYRPYILMMGIPSAVLFIAMVWFPYDKLSLLVGTNVLFAGKTADYLAKCFVLLLFNVILQFVYMFFYDAYENLIHVLSPNSQERADVASIKSIVYSLGPSVVNLIMPIVAENVFHTNQTDIRVYRLVFPILGILGSALLVIVYANTKEKIIQAKTHVIQIKFTDAFKAVAKNKYFWIISLASWIGFLELAYSNILAWLYNYGGACSGNVYGIIVTLNGNSALWGMIMAPFFIRKYGKKNVQIVTNLLNIVFILAMILFTGKITSATIWMVLLCLYCNGIVGAFAHILNPAIQADIRDYQQYRTGERIDGMFAAVATIGSVITLITSSVIPTLQEKLGMNVETARRVVNDSALMARKLPGTTETIGQMLQKQAANGQDIFNASNALYDVDGVLIPLLRVLIIVAAVGATLNVIPFFFYDFTEKKQKAVVRVLKVRALFEDYANDALSDKGLVEAVDLVNNAREMATATPKQVSKEDYKNLKGKEKKAAKKAYREAIEYNEEIEISQFVCAELDKFNSENVMRQVDLYQKVYDAGLNGIINMDVNAVKAELAAAKALPKDTKQHKEIRKVEIELAKKKLASHKNYLKHFGSVNEFKEPEMSVLEGFFNVEDKCDDRLEELNKELHEAKKAKDKGEIAKIKADMNKYANERKEARKASKAEMDKHAMFNRAADAYITSRKLLEQKENFKHLDEIAAQYDEAKARAEAEEKAKELENERKRKELEAELAKRKAARRKK
;
A
#
# COMPACT_ATOMS: atom_id res chain seq x y z
N MET A 1 -9.35 -41.29 -9.46
CA MET A 1 -10.75 -40.98 -9.83
C MET A 1 -11.56 -40.33 -8.69
N ALA A 2 -11.35 -40.69 -7.41
CA ALA A 2 -12.01 -40.03 -6.26
C ALA A 2 -11.68 -38.52 -6.12
N ASP A 3 -10.44 -38.09 -6.38
CA ASP A 3 -10.07 -36.66 -6.34
C ASP A 3 -10.68 -35.83 -7.48
N ILE A 4 -10.88 -36.43 -8.66
CA ILE A 4 -11.50 -35.77 -9.81
C ILE A 4 -13.02 -35.64 -9.59
N ALA A 5 -13.66 -36.64 -8.98
CA ALA A 5 -15.07 -36.58 -8.59
C ALA A 5 -15.31 -35.53 -7.49
N SER A 6 -14.42 -35.44 -6.50
CA SER A 6 -14.38 -34.39 -5.46
C SER A 6 -14.18 -33.00 -6.06
N LEU A 7 -13.27 -32.85 -7.02
CA LEU A 7 -13.04 -31.57 -7.71
C LEU A 7 -14.25 -31.17 -8.57
N LYS A 8 -14.83 -32.11 -9.32
CA LYS A 8 -16.02 -31.90 -10.13
C LYS A 8 -17.19 -31.48 -9.24
N GLN A 9 -17.43 -32.17 -8.13
CA GLN A 9 -18.47 -31.82 -7.17
C GLN A 9 -18.23 -30.43 -6.56
N LYS A 10 -17.00 -30.10 -6.14
CA LYS A 10 -16.64 -28.76 -5.66
C LYS A 10 -16.88 -27.67 -6.72
N VAL A 11 -16.55 -27.94 -7.97
CA VAL A 11 -16.78 -27.02 -9.10
C VAL A 11 -18.28 -26.83 -9.35
N THR A 12 -19.08 -27.90 -9.36
CA THR A 12 -20.53 -27.80 -9.55
C THR A 12 -21.19 -27.00 -8.42
N THR A 13 -20.83 -27.28 -7.16
CA THR A 13 -21.31 -26.52 -6.00
C THR A 13 -20.93 -25.04 -6.08
N LEU A 14 -19.74 -24.73 -6.59
CA LEU A 14 -19.26 -23.36 -6.75
C LEU A 14 -20.03 -22.63 -7.86
N VAL A 15 -20.32 -23.29 -8.98
CA VAL A 15 -21.15 -22.76 -10.07
C VAL A 15 -22.59 -22.49 -9.59
N ASP A 16 -23.17 -23.41 -8.84
CA ASP A 16 -24.51 -23.24 -8.27
C ASP A 16 -24.55 -22.09 -7.25
N ASN A 17 -23.52 -21.96 -6.41
CA ASN A 17 -23.36 -20.83 -5.48
C ASN A 17 -23.21 -19.49 -6.21
N VAL A 18 -22.42 -19.42 -7.28
CA VAL A 18 -22.26 -18.19 -8.08
C VAL A 18 -23.58 -17.78 -8.72
N LYS A 19 -24.33 -18.75 -9.24
CA LYS A 19 -25.63 -18.52 -9.87
C LYS A 19 -26.67 -18.06 -8.85
N TYR A 20 -26.62 -18.60 -7.64
CA TYR A 20 -27.58 -18.31 -6.60
C TYR A 20 -27.29 -16.96 -5.89
N TYR A 21 -26.06 -16.74 -5.44
CA TYR A 21 -25.63 -15.50 -4.77
C TYR A 21 -25.12 -14.43 -5.75
N TRP A 22 -25.65 -14.42 -6.98
CA TRP A 22 -25.24 -13.45 -7.99
C TRP A 22 -25.61 -12.03 -7.58
N LYS A 23 -26.86 -11.81 -7.10
CA LYS A 23 -27.37 -10.48 -6.72
C LYS A 23 -27.37 -10.24 -5.21
N GLU A 24 -27.38 -11.30 -4.42
CA GLU A 24 -27.44 -11.24 -2.95
C GLU A 24 -26.18 -11.90 -2.35
N PRO A 25 -25.62 -11.34 -1.28
CA PRO A 25 -24.40 -11.87 -0.68
C PRO A 25 -24.63 -13.22 0.03
N PRO A 26 -23.68 -14.16 -0.01
CA PRO A 26 -23.72 -15.38 0.80
C PRO A 26 -23.73 -15.08 2.31
N LYS A 27 -24.26 -15.98 3.16
CA LYS A 27 -24.29 -15.73 4.61
C LYS A 27 -22.86 -15.54 5.18
N GLY A 28 -22.70 -14.54 6.04
CA GLY A 28 -21.41 -14.14 6.62
C GLY A 28 -20.52 -13.31 5.68
N ARG A 29 -20.98 -13.07 4.45
CA ARG A 29 -20.39 -12.18 3.46
C ARG A 29 -21.32 -11.00 3.21
N TYR A 30 -20.73 -9.92 2.74
CA TYR A 30 -21.44 -8.66 2.50
C TYR A 30 -21.46 -8.29 1.01
N MET A 31 -20.60 -8.89 0.18
CA MET A 31 -20.53 -8.66 -1.26
C MET A 31 -21.18 -9.81 -2.04
N SER A 32 -21.98 -9.44 -3.04
CA SER A 32 -22.55 -10.40 -4.00
C SER A 32 -21.50 -10.82 -5.04
N PHE A 33 -21.67 -11.97 -5.69
CA PHE A 33 -20.76 -12.37 -6.77
C PHE A 33 -20.78 -11.40 -7.95
N LYS A 34 -21.91 -10.73 -8.24
CA LYS A 34 -21.96 -9.66 -9.24
C LYS A 34 -21.09 -8.48 -8.84
N GLU A 35 -21.10 -8.07 -7.58
CA GLU A 35 -20.29 -6.97 -7.07
C GLU A 35 -18.79 -7.32 -7.12
N ILE A 36 -18.42 -8.53 -6.67
CA ILE A 36 -17.04 -9.05 -6.74
C ILE A 36 -16.56 -9.12 -8.20
N GLY A 37 -17.37 -9.69 -9.09
CA GLY A 37 -17.05 -9.82 -10.51
C GLY A 37 -16.95 -8.46 -11.21
N SER A 38 -17.85 -7.53 -10.90
CA SER A 38 -17.82 -6.16 -11.45
C SER A 38 -16.62 -5.37 -10.96
N TYR A 39 -16.26 -5.51 -9.68
CA TYR A 39 -15.09 -4.88 -9.10
C TYR A 39 -13.79 -5.45 -9.69
N ALA A 40 -13.66 -6.78 -9.80
CA ALA A 40 -12.48 -7.43 -10.36
C ALA A 40 -12.34 -7.17 -11.87
N PHE A 41 -13.40 -7.40 -12.65
CA PHE A 41 -13.38 -7.23 -14.12
C PHE A 41 -13.30 -5.75 -14.52
N GLY A 42 -14.09 -4.89 -13.87
CA GLY A 42 -13.96 -3.44 -14.06
C GLY A 42 -12.59 -2.91 -13.61
N GLY A 43 -11.91 -3.63 -12.71
CA GLY A 43 -10.53 -3.40 -12.34
C GLY A 43 -9.51 -3.56 -13.47
N ILE A 44 -9.81 -4.33 -14.52
CA ILE A 44 -9.00 -4.34 -15.74
C ILE A 44 -8.97 -2.93 -16.33
N GLY A 45 -10.13 -2.27 -16.42
CA GLY A 45 -10.24 -0.91 -16.94
C GLY A 45 -9.49 0.12 -16.11
N ALA A 46 -9.58 0.01 -14.79
CA ALA A 46 -8.75 0.83 -13.89
C ALA A 46 -7.27 0.64 -14.19
N TYR A 47 -6.84 -0.60 -14.40
CA TYR A 47 -5.44 -0.92 -14.68
C TYR A 47 -4.98 -0.60 -16.10
N LEU A 48 -5.88 -0.45 -17.08
CA LEU A 48 -5.53 0.15 -18.37
C LEU A 48 -5.11 1.62 -18.19
N ILE A 49 -5.83 2.37 -17.35
CA ILE A 49 -5.49 3.78 -17.03
C ILE A 49 -4.21 3.85 -16.19
N VAL A 50 -4.04 2.95 -15.21
CA VAL A 50 -2.77 2.83 -14.44
C VAL A 50 -1.59 2.50 -15.37
N SER A 51 -1.78 1.65 -16.38
CA SER A 51 -0.72 1.33 -17.34
C SER A 51 -0.28 2.57 -18.14
N MET A 52 -1.21 3.45 -18.49
CA MET A 52 -0.88 4.75 -19.12
C MET A 52 -0.05 5.64 -18.18
N SER A 53 -0.29 5.56 -16.87
CA SER A 53 0.49 6.33 -15.88
C SER A 53 1.95 5.90 -15.85
N TYR A 54 2.25 4.59 -15.92
CA TYR A 54 3.64 4.10 -15.97
C TYR A 54 4.43 4.68 -17.15
N ILE A 55 3.73 5.00 -18.25
CA ILE A 55 4.33 5.57 -19.46
C ILE A 55 4.43 7.10 -19.37
N CYS A 56 3.42 7.80 -18.85
CA CYS A 56 3.37 9.27 -18.88
C CYS A 56 3.93 9.97 -17.63
N MET A 57 3.99 9.28 -16.49
CA MET A 57 4.46 9.90 -15.26
C MET A 57 5.98 10.05 -15.24
N LEU A 58 6.43 11.17 -14.70
CA LEU A 58 7.85 11.45 -14.50
C LEU A 58 8.49 10.39 -13.61
N ALA A 59 9.48 9.71 -14.17
CA ALA A 59 10.37 8.80 -13.49
C ALA A 59 11.73 8.84 -14.19
N THR A 60 12.81 8.67 -13.44
CA THR A 60 14.18 8.74 -13.98
C THR A 60 14.50 7.64 -15.00
N THR A 61 13.71 6.57 -15.00
CA THR A 61 13.81 5.46 -15.96
C THR A 61 12.75 5.52 -17.07
N ASN A 62 12.01 6.62 -17.22
CA ASN A 62 10.92 6.66 -18.19
C ASN A 62 11.44 6.79 -19.64
N VAL A 63 11.27 5.72 -20.43
CA VAL A 63 11.70 5.64 -21.84
C VAL A 63 10.83 6.48 -22.79
N PHE A 64 9.55 6.68 -22.48
CA PHE A 64 8.68 7.51 -23.30
C PHE A 64 9.11 8.97 -23.23
N ILE A 65 9.34 9.51 -22.04
CA ILE A 65 9.70 10.92 -21.90
C ILE A 65 11.13 11.19 -22.40
N THR A 66 12.09 10.28 -22.14
CA THR A 66 13.47 10.44 -22.65
C THR A 66 13.57 10.18 -24.15
N GLY A 67 13.01 9.07 -24.64
CA GLY A 67 13.19 8.61 -26.02
C GLY A 67 12.15 9.08 -27.02
N THR A 68 10.91 9.37 -26.58
CA THR A 68 9.84 9.86 -27.48
C THR A 68 9.71 11.38 -27.42
N ILE A 69 9.60 11.96 -26.22
CA ILE A 69 9.44 13.42 -26.05
C ILE A 69 10.79 14.15 -26.22
N GLY A 70 11.91 13.50 -25.89
CA GLY A 70 13.26 14.01 -26.13
C GLY A 70 13.82 14.85 -24.98
N ILE A 71 13.40 14.59 -23.73
CA ILE A 71 13.97 15.23 -22.54
C ILE A 71 15.25 14.51 -22.13
N THR A 72 16.33 15.23 -21.85
CA THR A 72 17.58 14.60 -21.42
C THR A 72 17.41 13.93 -20.05
N PRO A 73 18.22 12.90 -19.72
CA PRO A 73 18.12 12.20 -18.45
C PRO A 73 18.22 13.12 -17.22
N THR A 74 19.17 14.06 -17.25
CA THR A 74 19.37 14.99 -16.14
C THR A 74 18.23 15.98 -15.99
N ASP A 75 17.67 16.48 -17.09
CA ASP A 75 16.50 17.37 -17.03
C ASP A 75 15.26 16.60 -16.55
N MET A 76 15.08 15.33 -16.94
CA MET A 76 14.05 14.44 -16.39
C MET A 76 14.15 14.32 -14.88
N TYR A 77 15.37 14.14 -14.35
CA TYR A 77 15.59 14.06 -12.91
C TYR A 77 15.14 15.34 -12.20
N ILE A 78 15.50 16.51 -12.73
CA ILE A 78 15.07 17.80 -12.20
C ILE A 78 13.54 17.90 -12.18
N LEU A 79 12.88 17.54 -13.29
CA LEU A 79 11.42 17.54 -13.37
C LEU A 79 10.80 16.56 -12.37
N TYR A 80 11.37 15.36 -12.23
CA TYR A 80 10.94 14.35 -11.26
C TYR A 80 11.06 14.83 -9.81
N VAL A 81 12.15 15.53 -9.47
CA VAL A 81 12.33 16.16 -8.14
C VAL A 81 11.22 17.17 -7.89
N ILE A 82 10.97 18.09 -8.83
CA ILE A 82 9.94 19.14 -8.66
C ILE A 82 8.55 18.50 -8.53
N ALA A 83 8.21 17.55 -9.39
CA ALA A 83 6.92 16.85 -9.36
C ALA A 83 6.74 16.07 -8.04
N THR A 84 7.79 15.41 -7.54
CA THR A 84 7.76 14.69 -6.27
C THR A 84 7.57 15.63 -5.09
N VAL A 85 8.27 16.76 -5.05
CA VAL A 85 8.09 17.77 -4.00
C VAL A 85 6.68 18.35 -4.04
N ALA A 86 6.15 18.65 -5.23
CA ALA A 86 4.77 19.10 -5.40
C ALA A 86 3.75 18.02 -4.96
N SER A 87 4.08 16.73 -5.12
CA SER A 87 3.19 15.62 -4.75
C SER A 87 2.92 15.52 -3.23
N ILE A 88 3.84 15.99 -2.38
CA ILE A 88 3.72 15.91 -0.92
C ILE A 88 2.51 16.70 -0.41
N PRO A 89 2.40 18.03 -0.63
CA PRO A 89 1.21 18.78 -0.21
C PRO A 89 -0.05 18.34 -0.96
N LEU A 90 0.06 17.95 -2.24
CA LEU A 90 -1.08 17.43 -3.00
C LEU A 90 -1.65 16.15 -2.37
N THR A 91 -0.81 15.27 -1.83
CA THR A 91 -1.25 14.06 -1.11
C THR A 91 -2.02 14.41 0.16
N GLY A 92 -1.55 15.40 0.92
CA GLY A 92 -2.29 15.93 2.07
C GLY A 92 -3.66 16.50 1.69
N LEU A 93 -3.73 17.23 0.56
CA LEU A 93 -5.00 17.75 0.03
C LEU A 93 -5.95 16.62 -0.38
N ARG A 94 -5.48 15.60 -1.11
CA ARG A 94 -6.30 14.43 -1.49
C ARG A 94 -6.85 13.70 -0.27
N ALA A 95 -5.98 13.41 0.71
CA ALA A 95 -6.38 12.77 1.96
C ALA A 95 -7.44 13.60 2.68
N THR A 96 -7.23 14.92 2.80
CA THR A 96 -8.18 15.85 3.41
C THR A 96 -9.52 15.87 2.65
N ILE A 97 -9.51 15.86 1.32
CA ILE A 97 -10.75 15.81 0.53
C ILE A 97 -11.47 14.50 0.80
N VAL A 98 -10.79 13.37 0.73
CA VAL A 98 -11.36 12.03 0.96
C VAL A 98 -11.92 11.89 2.37
N ASP A 99 -11.19 12.32 3.39
CA ASP A 99 -11.63 12.25 4.79
C ASP A 99 -12.80 13.19 5.09
N ASN A 100 -12.88 14.34 4.41
CA ASN A 100 -14.03 15.24 4.50
C ASN A 100 -15.15 14.90 3.51
N THR A 101 -14.99 13.86 2.69
CA THR A 101 -16.01 13.43 1.74
C THR A 101 -17.09 12.68 2.50
N ARG A 102 -18.24 13.34 2.66
CA ARG A 102 -19.47 12.74 3.14
C ARG A 102 -20.46 12.72 1.98
N ASN A 103 -20.31 11.71 1.13
CA ASN A 103 -21.18 11.50 -0.02
C ASN A 103 -21.90 10.15 0.15
N LYS A 104 -23.22 10.13 -0.03
CA LYS A 104 -24.03 8.90 0.06
C LYS A 104 -23.67 7.86 -1.00
N ALA A 105 -23.03 8.26 -2.09
CA ALA A 105 -22.48 7.32 -3.07
C ALA A 105 -21.24 6.56 -2.55
N GLY A 106 -20.68 6.97 -1.40
CA GLY A 106 -19.49 6.41 -0.78
C GLY A 106 -18.38 7.45 -0.60
N LYS A 107 -17.40 7.15 0.25
CA LYS A 107 -16.18 7.94 0.49
C LYS A 107 -15.23 7.89 -0.72
N TYR A 108 -15.10 6.73 -1.37
CA TYR A 108 -14.13 6.47 -2.44
C TYR A 108 -14.78 6.27 -3.81
N ARG A 109 -15.93 5.60 -3.86
CA ARG A 109 -16.65 5.23 -5.08
C ARG A 109 -16.92 6.40 -6.05
N PRO A 110 -17.33 7.61 -5.61
CA PRO A 110 -17.53 8.75 -6.52
C PRO A 110 -16.27 9.14 -7.29
N TYR A 111 -15.12 9.08 -6.62
CA TYR A 111 -13.84 9.51 -7.19
C TYR A 111 -13.31 8.56 -8.26
N ILE A 112 -13.81 7.32 -8.32
CA ILE A 112 -13.46 6.37 -9.38
C ILE A 112 -13.79 6.96 -10.76
N LEU A 113 -14.97 7.56 -10.93
CA LEU A 113 -15.34 8.20 -12.20
C LEU A 113 -14.86 9.65 -12.26
N MET A 114 -15.08 10.42 -11.19
CA MET A 114 -14.77 11.86 -11.17
C MET A 114 -13.29 12.16 -11.35
N MET A 115 -12.40 11.25 -10.97
CA MET A 115 -10.95 11.39 -11.15
C MET A 115 -10.40 10.42 -12.20
N GLY A 116 -11.00 9.24 -12.38
CA GLY A 116 -10.54 8.25 -13.36
C GLY A 116 -10.71 8.72 -14.81
N ILE A 117 -11.87 9.26 -15.18
CA ILE A 117 -12.12 9.73 -16.55
C ILE A 117 -11.24 10.94 -16.88
N PRO A 118 -11.14 11.99 -16.03
CA PRO A 118 -10.22 13.09 -16.30
C PRO A 118 -8.75 12.65 -16.38
N SER A 119 -8.34 11.63 -15.61
CA SER A 119 -6.98 11.07 -15.73
C SER A 119 -6.74 10.50 -17.14
N ALA A 120 -7.68 9.70 -17.66
CA ALA A 120 -7.58 9.16 -19.02
C ALA A 120 -7.49 10.27 -20.07
N VAL A 121 -8.32 11.32 -19.95
CA VAL A 121 -8.30 12.48 -20.84
C VAL A 121 -6.97 13.23 -20.77
N LEU A 122 -6.43 13.43 -19.57
CA LEU A 122 -5.13 14.10 -19.38
C LEU A 122 -3.97 13.30 -19.98
N PHE A 123 -3.98 11.97 -19.85
CA PHE A 123 -2.96 11.13 -20.52
C PHE A 123 -3.06 11.21 -22.05
N ILE A 124 -4.27 11.19 -22.61
CA ILE A 124 -4.48 11.37 -24.06
C ILE A 124 -4.00 12.76 -24.48
N ALA A 125 -4.37 13.80 -23.74
CA ALA A 125 -3.98 15.18 -24.01
C ALA A 125 -2.46 15.36 -23.97
N MET A 126 -1.77 14.73 -23.03
CA MET A 126 -0.30 14.78 -22.92
C MET A 126 0.36 14.19 -24.17
N VAL A 127 -0.10 13.05 -24.67
CA VAL A 127 0.49 12.39 -25.85
C VAL A 127 0.15 13.11 -27.16
N TRP A 128 -1.02 13.75 -27.23
CA TRP A 128 -1.47 14.52 -28.39
C TRP A 128 -0.95 15.96 -28.40
N PHE A 129 -0.34 16.43 -27.31
CA PHE A 129 0.19 17.77 -27.22
C PHE A 129 1.27 18.01 -28.30
N PRO A 130 1.20 19.12 -29.06
CA PRO A 130 2.14 19.41 -30.14
C PRO A 130 3.43 20.04 -29.59
N TYR A 131 4.27 19.23 -28.95
CA TYR A 131 5.52 19.67 -28.32
C TYR A 131 6.49 20.38 -29.29
N ASP A 132 6.46 20.02 -30.57
CA ASP A 132 7.27 20.56 -31.66
C ASP A 132 6.89 21.98 -32.06
N LYS A 133 5.59 22.29 -31.98
CA LYS A 133 5.04 23.59 -32.36
C LYS A 133 5.24 24.66 -31.30
N LEU A 134 5.76 24.30 -30.12
CA LEU A 134 6.09 25.28 -29.08
C LEU A 134 7.15 26.29 -29.56
N SER A 135 8.05 25.87 -30.47
CA SER A 135 9.00 26.76 -31.12
C SER A 135 8.35 27.97 -31.81
N LEU A 136 7.12 27.82 -32.32
CA LEU A 136 6.36 28.91 -32.95
C LEU A 136 5.83 29.93 -31.92
N LEU A 137 5.65 29.50 -30.66
CA LEU A 137 5.10 30.34 -29.60
C LEU A 137 6.20 31.08 -28.83
N VAL A 138 7.29 30.39 -28.50
CA VAL A 138 8.36 30.91 -27.62
C VAL A 138 9.68 31.16 -28.33
N GLY A 139 9.78 30.80 -29.62
CA GLY A 139 11.03 30.85 -30.37
C GLY A 139 12.01 29.73 -30.00
N THR A 140 13.19 29.75 -30.63
CA THR A 140 14.28 28.78 -30.42
C THR A 140 15.53 29.41 -29.82
N ASN A 141 15.42 30.64 -29.33
CA ASN A 141 16.53 31.37 -28.72
C ASN A 141 17.09 30.61 -27.52
N VAL A 142 18.41 30.58 -27.38
CA VAL A 142 19.08 30.02 -26.19
C VAL A 142 18.80 30.95 -25.01
N LEU A 143 18.21 30.39 -23.95
CA LEU A 143 17.71 31.19 -22.83
C LEU A 143 18.51 30.94 -21.55
N PHE A 144 18.63 29.66 -21.14
CA PHE A 144 19.26 29.29 -19.88
C PHE A 144 20.09 28.01 -20.04
N ALA A 145 21.31 28.00 -19.49
CA ALA A 145 22.21 26.85 -19.45
C ALA A 145 22.40 26.14 -20.82
N GLY A 146 22.48 26.91 -21.91
CA GLY A 146 22.61 26.36 -23.27
C GLY A 146 21.35 25.70 -23.83
N LYS A 147 20.20 25.78 -23.13
CA LYS A 147 18.91 25.24 -23.56
C LYS A 147 18.09 26.29 -24.30
N THR A 148 17.42 25.86 -25.37
CA THR A 148 16.54 26.71 -26.18
C THR A 148 15.19 26.95 -25.49
N ALA A 149 14.54 28.05 -25.84
CA ALA A 149 13.24 28.43 -25.27
C ALA A 149 12.15 27.36 -25.53
N ASP A 150 12.12 26.76 -26.73
CA ASP A 150 11.19 25.67 -27.06
C ASP A 150 11.40 24.43 -26.18
N TYR A 151 12.66 24.08 -25.89
CA TYR A 151 12.99 22.95 -25.01
C TYR A 151 12.53 23.21 -23.58
N LEU A 152 12.79 24.42 -23.05
CA LEU A 152 12.32 24.81 -21.72
C LEU A 152 10.78 24.83 -21.65
N ALA A 153 10.10 25.28 -22.71
CA ALA A 153 8.65 25.22 -22.81
C ALA A 153 8.13 23.77 -22.82
N LYS A 154 8.81 22.84 -23.53
CA LYS A 154 8.49 21.39 -23.49
C LYS A 154 8.60 20.85 -22.06
N CYS A 155 9.69 21.14 -21.36
CA CYS A 155 9.89 20.78 -19.96
C CYS A 155 8.79 21.33 -19.05
N PHE A 156 8.44 22.61 -19.21
CA PHE A 156 7.40 23.27 -18.41
C PHE A 156 6.01 22.66 -18.64
N VAL A 157 5.61 22.46 -19.91
CA VAL A 157 4.33 21.84 -20.23
C VAL A 157 4.25 20.42 -19.68
N LEU A 158 5.34 19.64 -19.81
CA LEU A 158 5.39 18.28 -19.29
C LEU A 158 5.28 18.24 -17.76
N LEU A 159 5.96 19.17 -17.08
CA LEU A 159 5.85 19.34 -15.63
C LEU A 159 4.42 19.72 -15.22
N LEU A 160 3.76 20.62 -15.95
CA LEU A 160 2.39 21.04 -15.67
C LEU A 160 1.42 19.85 -15.77
N PHE A 161 1.49 19.08 -16.86
CA PHE A 161 0.70 17.85 -16.99
C PHE A 161 0.98 16.89 -15.83
N ASN A 162 2.24 16.70 -15.48
CA ASN A 162 2.62 15.78 -14.41
C ASN A 162 2.13 16.24 -13.03
N VAL A 163 2.22 17.53 -12.69
CA VAL A 163 1.71 18.05 -11.40
C VAL A 163 0.19 17.86 -11.31
N ILE A 164 -0.55 18.11 -12.41
CA ILE A 164 -2.00 17.89 -12.46
C ILE A 164 -2.32 16.40 -12.33
N LEU A 165 -1.62 15.53 -13.06
CA LEU A 165 -1.76 14.08 -12.97
C LEU A 165 -1.40 13.57 -11.56
N GLN A 166 -0.39 14.14 -10.92
CA GLN A 166 -0.02 13.80 -9.54
C GLN A 166 -1.13 14.09 -8.54
N PHE A 167 -2.05 15.00 -8.87
CA PHE A 167 -3.27 15.19 -8.12
C PHE A 167 -4.36 14.24 -8.62
N VAL A 168 -4.82 14.39 -9.87
CA VAL A 168 -6.02 13.73 -10.39
C VAL A 168 -5.85 12.21 -10.48
N TYR A 169 -4.77 11.73 -11.09
CA TYR A 169 -4.51 10.29 -11.24
C TYR A 169 -4.22 9.62 -9.90
N MET A 170 -3.39 10.22 -9.06
CA MET A 170 -3.14 9.63 -7.73
C MET A 170 -4.39 9.64 -6.86
N PHE A 171 -5.30 10.61 -7.01
CA PHE A 171 -6.61 10.56 -6.34
C PHE A 171 -7.40 9.35 -6.82
N PHE A 172 -7.53 9.19 -8.14
CA PHE A 172 -8.20 8.02 -8.71
C PHE A 172 -7.60 6.70 -8.20
N TYR A 173 -6.27 6.59 -8.21
CA TYR A 173 -5.55 5.41 -7.76
C TYR A 173 -5.80 5.13 -6.27
N ASP A 174 -5.63 6.15 -5.42
CA ASP A 174 -5.88 6.05 -3.98
C ASP A 174 -7.34 5.65 -3.70
N ALA A 175 -8.30 6.20 -4.44
CA ALA A 175 -9.71 5.89 -4.28
C ALA A 175 -10.04 4.45 -4.70
N TYR A 176 -9.48 4.00 -5.81
CA TYR A 176 -9.69 2.64 -6.31
C TYR A 176 -9.04 1.59 -5.40
N GLU A 177 -7.82 1.82 -4.93
CA GLU A 177 -7.13 0.88 -4.03
C GLU A 177 -7.78 0.81 -2.65
N ASN A 178 -8.26 1.94 -2.11
CA ASN A 178 -8.92 1.94 -0.81
C ASN A 178 -10.38 1.46 -0.84
N LEU A 179 -11.01 1.35 -2.02
CA LEU A 179 -12.41 0.95 -2.15
C LEU A 179 -12.66 -0.42 -1.48
N ILE A 180 -11.77 -1.39 -1.65
CA ILE A 180 -11.95 -2.73 -1.06
C ILE A 180 -12.11 -2.70 0.47
N HIS A 181 -11.51 -1.72 1.14
CA HIS A 181 -11.59 -1.59 2.60
C HIS A 181 -12.97 -1.18 3.09
N VAL A 182 -13.82 -0.60 2.23
CA VAL A 182 -15.15 -0.12 2.59
C VAL A 182 -16.30 -0.93 1.95
N LEU A 183 -15.99 -1.90 1.07
CA LEU A 183 -17.00 -2.75 0.41
C LEU A 183 -17.56 -3.86 1.31
N SER A 184 -16.83 -4.27 2.35
CA SER A 184 -17.27 -5.31 3.31
C SER A 184 -16.72 -5.08 4.71
N PRO A 185 -17.53 -5.09 5.78
CA PRO A 185 -17.05 -5.15 7.17
C PRO A 185 -16.15 -6.36 7.49
N ASN A 186 -16.27 -7.47 6.75
CA ASN A 186 -15.53 -8.70 7.02
C ASN A 186 -14.11 -8.67 6.41
N SER A 187 -13.09 -8.75 7.27
CA SER A 187 -11.68 -8.75 6.86
C SER A 187 -11.31 -9.92 5.94
N GLN A 188 -11.80 -11.13 6.22
CA GLN A 188 -11.51 -12.31 5.39
C GLN A 188 -12.12 -12.17 3.99
N GLU A 189 -13.32 -11.61 3.90
CA GLU A 189 -13.97 -11.34 2.61
C GLU A 189 -13.18 -10.33 1.78
N ARG A 190 -12.64 -9.26 2.41
CA ARG A 190 -11.76 -8.30 1.73
C ARG A 190 -10.51 -8.98 1.17
N ALA A 191 -9.89 -9.88 1.94
CA ALA A 191 -8.69 -10.60 1.52
C ALA A 191 -8.95 -11.53 0.32
N ASP A 192 -10.07 -12.26 0.35
CA ASP A 192 -10.48 -13.14 -0.75
C ASP A 192 -10.72 -12.34 -2.05
N VAL A 193 -11.48 -11.25 -1.95
CA VAL A 193 -11.78 -10.37 -3.09
C VAL A 193 -10.54 -9.65 -3.60
N ALA A 194 -9.64 -9.20 -2.70
CA ALA A 194 -8.36 -8.60 -3.08
C ALA A 194 -7.49 -9.60 -3.87
N SER A 195 -7.50 -10.88 -3.51
CA SER A 195 -6.78 -11.92 -4.24
C SER A 195 -7.34 -12.13 -5.65
N ILE A 196 -8.67 -12.18 -5.80
CA ILE A 196 -9.35 -12.28 -7.11
C ILE A 196 -9.06 -11.03 -7.96
N LYS A 197 -9.21 -9.83 -7.37
CA LYS A 197 -8.86 -8.55 -7.99
C LYS A 197 -7.42 -8.58 -8.51
N SER A 198 -6.49 -9.06 -7.68
CA SER A 198 -5.04 -9.02 -7.97
C SER A 198 -4.66 -9.91 -9.16
N ILE A 199 -5.37 -11.02 -9.37
CA ILE A 199 -5.17 -11.87 -10.54
C ILE A 199 -5.79 -11.19 -11.78
N VAL A 200 -7.05 -10.76 -11.68
CA VAL A 200 -7.79 -10.22 -12.83
C VAL A 200 -7.20 -8.92 -13.38
N TYR A 201 -6.81 -7.98 -12.51
CA TYR A 201 -6.29 -6.69 -12.96
C TYR A 201 -4.89 -6.76 -13.62
N SER A 202 -4.15 -7.86 -13.44
CA SER A 202 -2.80 -8.08 -13.97
C SER A 202 -2.83 -8.27 -15.50
N LEU A 203 -4.02 -8.57 -16.02
CA LEU A 203 -4.30 -8.61 -17.44
C LEU A 203 -4.22 -7.21 -18.07
N GLY A 204 -4.53 -6.15 -17.33
CA GLY A 204 -4.51 -4.77 -17.83
C GLY A 204 -3.14 -4.38 -18.41
N PRO A 205 -2.06 -4.40 -17.62
CA PRO A 205 -0.71 -4.12 -18.11
C PRO A 205 -0.24 -5.09 -19.20
N SER A 206 -0.63 -6.37 -19.10
CA SER A 206 -0.28 -7.39 -20.10
C SER A 206 -0.82 -7.04 -21.50
N VAL A 207 -2.05 -6.51 -21.57
CA VAL A 207 -2.65 -6.05 -22.83
C VAL A 207 -1.87 -4.86 -23.40
N VAL A 208 -1.52 -3.88 -22.58
CA VAL A 208 -0.77 -2.69 -23.03
C VAL A 208 0.63 -3.05 -23.51
N ASN A 209 1.33 -3.89 -22.75
CA ASN A 209 2.69 -4.34 -23.06
C ASN A 209 2.75 -5.18 -24.35
N LEU A 210 1.69 -5.91 -24.68
CA LEU A 210 1.58 -6.65 -25.92
C LEU A 210 1.25 -5.75 -27.11
N ILE A 211 0.28 -4.84 -26.96
CA ILE A 211 -0.24 -4.02 -28.06
C ILE A 211 0.78 -2.97 -28.53
N MET A 212 1.54 -2.36 -27.61
CA MET A 212 2.44 -1.25 -27.94
C MET A 212 3.52 -1.63 -28.98
N PRO A 213 4.31 -2.70 -28.83
CA PRO A 213 5.27 -3.13 -29.85
C PRO A 213 4.63 -3.56 -31.18
N ILE A 214 3.48 -4.24 -31.11
CA ILE A 214 2.76 -4.75 -32.29
C ILE A 214 2.29 -3.59 -33.17
N VAL A 215 1.74 -2.53 -32.56
CA VAL A 215 1.31 -1.33 -33.29
C VAL A 215 2.50 -0.59 -33.88
N ALA A 216 3.61 -0.47 -33.13
CA ALA A 216 4.82 0.18 -33.62
C ALA A 216 5.34 -0.46 -34.91
N GLU A 217 5.48 -1.79 -34.94
CA GLU A 217 6.03 -2.51 -36.09
C GLU A 217 5.02 -2.65 -37.24
N ASN A 218 3.79 -3.09 -36.96
CA ASN A 218 2.87 -3.49 -38.03
C ASN A 218 2.05 -2.33 -38.61
N VAL A 219 1.84 -1.24 -37.85
CA VAL A 219 1.06 -0.08 -38.31
C VAL A 219 1.95 1.06 -38.77
N PHE A 220 3.01 1.37 -38.01
CA PHE A 220 3.86 2.52 -38.29
C PHE A 220 5.24 2.16 -38.86
N HIS A 221 5.57 0.86 -38.92
CA HIS A 221 6.85 0.32 -39.41
C HIS A 221 8.06 0.95 -38.72
N THR A 222 7.95 1.08 -37.40
CA THR A 222 8.92 1.75 -36.53
C THR A 222 9.06 0.98 -35.20
N ASN A 223 9.71 1.59 -34.21
CA ASN A 223 9.84 1.06 -32.85
C ASN A 223 8.93 1.84 -31.86
N GLN A 224 9.03 1.53 -30.57
CA GLN A 224 8.16 2.15 -29.56
C GLN A 224 8.56 3.59 -29.21
N THR A 225 9.59 4.18 -29.82
CA THR A 225 9.99 5.57 -29.54
C THR A 225 9.23 6.58 -30.41
N ASP A 226 8.40 6.12 -31.35
CA ASP A 226 7.57 6.99 -32.19
C ASP A 226 6.29 7.41 -31.47
N ILE A 227 6.05 8.72 -31.41
CA ILE A 227 4.90 9.31 -30.70
C ILE A 227 3.54 8.86 -31.29
N ARG A 228 3.50 8.49 -32.58
CA ARG A 228 2.29 8.04 -33.27
C ARG A 228 1.71 6.77 -32.66
N VAL A 229 2.57 5.88 -32.15
CA VAL A 229 2.17 4.64 -31.48
C VAL A 229 1.28 4.97 -30.28
N TYR A 230 1.74 5.89 -29.44
CA TYR A 230 1.02 6.36 -28.26
C TYR A 230 -0.26 7.11 -28.66
N ARG A 231 -0.20 7.98 -29.67
CA ARG A 231 -1.37 8.75 -30.15
C ARG A 231 -2.52 7.86 -30.63
N LEU A 232 -2.22 6.68 -31.17
CA LEU A 232 -3.22 5.68 -31.57
C LEU A 232 -3.73 4.85 -30.39
N VAL A 233 -2.83 4.33 -29.55
CA VAL A 233 -3.18 3.35 -28.51
C VAL A 233 -3.86 4.02 -27.30
N PHE A 234 -3.42 5.21 -26.89
CA PHE A 234 -3.90 5.87 -25.67
C PHE A 234 -5.41 6.19 -25.68
N PRO A 235 -5.99 6.73 -26.77
CA PRO A 235 -7.44 6.92 -26.86
C PRO A 235 -8.24 5.61 -26.69
N ILE A 236 -7.77 4.51 -27.29
CA ILE A 236 -8.43 3.20 -27.19
C ILE A 236 -8.42 2.71 -25.74
N LEU A 237 -7.25 2.79 -25.08
CA LEU A 237 -7.11 2.41 -23.67
C LEU A 237 -7.94 3.30 -22.74
N GLY A 238 -7.95 4.62 -22.97
CA GLY A 238 -8.70 5.58 -22.16
C GLY A 238 -10.21 5.38 -22.27
N ILE A 239 -10.74 5.11 -23.47
CA ILE A 239 -12.17 4.85 -23.69
C ILE A 239 -12.57 3.50 -23.05
N LEU A 240 -11.83 2.43 -23.33
CA LEU A 240 -12.10 1.11 -22.75
C LEU A 240 -11.97 1.12 -21.22
N GLY A 241 -10.93 1.75 -20.70
CA GLY A 241 -10.70 1.93 -19.27
C GLY A 241 -11.86 2.67 -18.61
N SER A 242 -12.24 3.82 -19.17
CA SER A 242 -13.36 4.64 -18.66
C SER A 242 -14.70 3.89 -18.70
N ALA A 243 -14.99 3.15 -19.78
CA ALA A 243 -16.21 2.36 -19.90
C ALA A 243 -16.30 1.27 -18.81
N LEU A 244 -15.19 0.59 -18.52
CA LEU A 244 -15.12 -0.42 -17.47
C LEU A 244 -15.19 0.19 -16.06
N LEU A 245 -14.68 1.41 -15.84
CA LEU A 245 -14.86 2.13 -14.58
C LEU A 245 -16.34 2.40 -14.26
N VAL A 246 -17.17 2.66 -15.28
CA VAL A 246 -18.62 2.83 -15.11
C VAL A 246 -19.26 1.56 -14.56
N ILE A 247 -18.76 0.38 -14.94
CA ILE A 247 -19.24 -0.90 -14.42
C ILE A 247 -18.91 -1.04 -12.93
N VAL A 248 -17.70 -0.63 -12.50
CA VAL A 248 -17.32 -0.62 -11.08
C VAL A 248 -18.24 0.32 -10.31
N TYR A 249 -18.38 1.56 -10.78
CA TYR A 249 -19.23 2.54 -10.12
C TYR A 249 -20.69 2.07 -10.04
N ALA A 250 -21.26 1.53 -11.11
CA ALA A 250 -22.68 1.15 -11.13
C ALA A 250 -23.01 -0.05 -10.22
N ASN A 251 -22.06 -0.97 -10.00
CA ASN A 251 -22.33 -2.24 -9.33
C ASN A 251 -21.70 -2.41 -7.95
N THR A 252 -20.86 -1.47 -7.50
CA THR A 252 -20.30 -1.47 -6.14
C THR A 252 -21.10 -0.58 -5.19
N LYS A 253 -21.17 -0.95 -3.91
CA LYS A 253 -21.72 -0.10 -2.86
C LYS A 253 -20.83 -0.18 -1.63
N GLU A 254 -20.46 0.97 -1.10
CA GLU A 254 -19.74 1.04 0.17
C GLU A 254 -20.69 0.67 1.31
N LYS A 255 -20.27 -0.27 2.16
CA LYS A 255 -21.09 -0.83 3.24
C LYS A 255 -20.60 -0.44 4.62
N ILE A 256 -19.36 0.03 4.71
CA ILE A 256 -18.79 0.57 5.94
C ILE A 256 -18.81 2.09 5.81
N ILE A 257 -19.83 2.70 6.38
CA ILE A 257 -19.72 4.10 6.81
C ILE A 257 -18.90 4.00 8.09
N GLN A 258 -17.64 4.46 8.04
CA GLN A 258 -16.69 4.33 9.16
C GLN A 258 -17.36 4.75 10.48
N ALA A 259 -17.24 3.91 11.52
CA ALA A 259 -17.65 4.29 12.86
C ALA A 259 -16.92 5.60 13.23
N LYS A 260 -17.70 6.62 13.63
CA LYS A 260 -17.22 7.97 13.95
C LYS A 260 -16.46 8.04 15.28
N THR A 261 -16.31 6.92 15.97
CA THR A 261 -15.77 6.84 17.32
C THR A 261 -14.33 6.33 17.30
N HIS A 262 -13.48 7.12 17.96
CA HIS A 262 -12.06 6.88 18.24
C HIS A 262 -11.09 6.83 17.06
N VAL A 263 -10.86 8.01 16.47
CA VAL A 263 -9.51 8.37 16.06
C VAL A 263 -8.90 9.14 17.22
N ILE A 264 -8.08 8.48 18.04
CA ILE A 264 -7.14 9.19 18.91
C ILE A 264 -6.30 10.04 17.95
N GLN A 265 -6.56 11.34 17.89
CA GLN A 265 -5.70 12.27 17.16
C GLN A 265 -4.40 12.42 17.94
N ILE A 266 -3.52 11.43 17.80
CA ILE A 266 -2.13 11.61 18.16
C ILE A 266 -1.61 12.72 17.25
N LYS A 267 -1.11 13.80 17.84
CA LYS A 267 -0.48 14.89 17.09
C LYS A 267 0.54 14.29 16.11
N PHE A 268 0.53 14.78 14.87
CA PHE A 268 1.43 14.32 13.82
C PHE A 268 2.88 14.14 14.30
N THR A 269 3.40 15.10 15.08
CA THR A 269 4.77 15.07 15.60
C THR A 269 5.03 13.96 16.62
N ASP A 270 4.04 13.58 17.40
CA ASP A 270 4.19 12.62 18.49
C ASP A 270 4.03 11.19 17.96
N ALA A 271 3.05 10.98 17.07
CA ALA A 271 2.96 9.74 16.29
C ALA A 271 4.20 9.57 15.40
N PHE A 272 4.71 10.64 14.77
CA PHE A 272 5.95 10.60 13.99
C PHE A 272 7.13 10.12 14.85
N LYS A 273 7.32 10.71 16.04
CA LYS A 273 8.37 10.26 16.99
C LYS A 273 8.18 8.81 17.42
N ALA A 274 6.93 8.37 17.59
CA ALA A 274 6.63 7.00 17.98
C ALA A 274 7.02 6.00 16.88
N VAL A 275 6.68 6.28 15.62
CA VAL A 275 7.08 5.45 14.46
C VAL A 275 8.60 5.52 14.25
N ALA A 276 9.22 6.69 14.42
CA ALA A 276 10.67 6.85 14.32
C ALA A 276 11.46 6.09 15.40
N LYS A 277 10.84 5.65 16.50
CA LYS A 277 11.46 4.75 17.49
C LYS A 277 11.35 3.27 17.11
N ASN A 278 10.59 2.93 16.07
CA ASN A 278 10.41 1.56 15.64
C ASN A 278 11.60 1.09 14.80
N LYS A 279 12.40 0.16 15.35
CA LYS A 279 13.58 -0.35 14.65
C LYS A 279 13.24 -1.10 13.36
N TYR A 280 12.12 -1.82 13.32
CA TYR A 280 11.72 -2.62 12.15
C TYR A 280 11.28 -1.74 11.00
N PHE A 281 10.60 -0.63 11.32
CA PHE A 281 10.30 0.41 10.35
C PHE A 281 11.55 0.90 9.62
N TRP A 282 12.62 1.24 10.36
CA TRP A 282 13.87 1.72 9.74
C TRP A 282 14.58 0.67 8.92
N ILE A 283 14.61 -0.58 9.38
CA ILE A 283 15.22 -1.69 8.63
C ILE A 283 14.58 -1.81 7.23
N ILE A 284 13.26 -1.80 7.16
CA ILE A 284 12.53 -2.01 5.89
C ILE A 284 12.50 -0.74 5.04
N SER A 285 12.42 0.42 5.68
CA SER A 285 12.48 1.72 4.99
C SER A 285 13.83 1.91 4.31
N LEU A 286 14.95 1.64 5.02
CA LEU A 286 16.28 1.73 4.46
C LEU A 286 16.49 0.72 3.32
N ALA A 287 15.99 -0.51 3.46
CA ALA A 287 16.03 -1.51 2.38
C ALA A 287 15.34 -0.97 1.11
N SER A 288 14.18 -0.32 1.27
CA SER A 288 13.41 0.23 0.16
C SER A 288 14.08 1.46 -0.48
N TRP A 289 14.58 2.41 0.33
CA TRP A 289 15.12 3.67 -0.18
C TRP A 289 16.48 3.52 -0.85
N ILE A 290 17.32 2.63 -0.31
CA ILE A 290 18.65 2.33 -0.86
C ILE A 290 18.54 1.31 -1.99
N GLY A 291 17.56 0.40 -1.91
CA GLY A 291 17.26 -0.58 -2.96
C GLY A 291 16.71 0.01 -4.26
N PHE A 292 16.37 1.30 -4.33
CA PHE A 292 15.86 1.93 -5.57
C PHE A 292 16.78 1.72 -6.79
N LEU A 293 18.10 1.70 -6.56
CA LEU A 293 19.08 1.46 -7.63
C LEU A 293 18.93 0.09 -8.30
N GLU A 294 18.32 -0.90 -7.63
CA GLU A 294 17.96 -2.20 -8.22
C GLU A 294 17.15 -2.02 -9.51
N LEU A 295 16.33 -0.98 -9.62
CA LEU A 295 15.51 -0.70 -10.80
C LEU A 295 16.30 -0.20 -12.02
N ALA A 296 17.62 0.00 -11.92
CA ALA A 296 18.45 0.45 -13.03
C ALA A 296 18.41 -0.50 -14.25
N TYR A 297 18.11 -1.79 -14.04
CA TYR A 297 17.98 -2.75 -15.14
C TYR A 297 16.63 -2.71 -15.88
N SER A 298 15.63 -1.99 -15.36
CA SER A 298 14.23 -2.07 -15.82
C SER A 298 14.04 -1.81 -17.33
N ASN A 299 14.91 -0.99 -17.92
CA ASN A 299 14.82 -0.62 -19.34
C ASN A 299 15.64 -1.50 -20.29
N ILE A 300 16.42 -2.46 -19.78
CA ILE A 300 17.36 -3.23 -20.61
C ILE A 300 16.66 -3.93 -21.77
N LEU A 301 15.52 -4.60 -21.53
CA LEU A 301 14.75 -5.24 -22.61
C LEU A 301 14.26 -4.24 -23.64
N ALA A 302 13.74 -3.09 -23.19
CA ALA A 302 13.28 -2.03 -24.07
C ALA A 302 14.41 -1.44 -24.91
N TRP A 303 15.61 -1.28 -24.35
CA TRP A 303 16.74 -0.73 -25.09
C TRP A 303 17.38 -1.74 -26.05
N LEU A 304 17.46 -3.01 -25.67
CA LEU A 304 17.89 -4.09 -26.57
C LEU A 304 16.99 -4.21 -27.80
N TYR A 305 15.68 -3.98 -27.63
CA TYR A 305 14.73 -3.93 -28.74
C TYR A 305 14.81 -2.61 -29.52
N ASN A 306 14.51 -1.48 -28.87
CA ASN A 306 14.32 -0.20 -29.56
C ASN A 306 15.58 0.32 -30.25
N TYR A 307 16.76 0.11 -29.65
CA TYR A 307 18.03 0.65 -30.15
C TYR A 307 19.01 -0.45 -30.58
N GLY A 308 19.07 -1.55 -29.81
CA GLY A 308 19.98 -2.66 -30.09
C GLY A 308 19.56 -3.52 -31.29
N GLY A 309 18.28 -3.51 -31.67
CA GLY A 309 17.77 -4.35 -32.75
C GLY A 309 17.91 -5.84 -32.45
N ALA A 310 17.65 -6.27 -31.22
CA ALA A 310 17.83 -7.68 -30.84
C ALA A 310 16.71 -8.61 -31.37
N CYS A 311 15.54 -8.10 -31.72
CA CYS A 311 14.43 -8.89 -32.28
C CYS A 311 13.39 -8.00 -32.98
N SER A 312 12.42 -8.62 -33.66
CA SER A 312 11.24 -7.93 -34.23
C SER A 312 10.23 -7.51 -33.14
N GLY A 313 9.34 -6.58 -33.46
CA GLY A 313 8.32 -6.06 -32.53
C GLY A 313 7.31 -7.13 -32.08
N ASN A 314 6.90 -8.03 -32.96
CA ASN A 314 6.02 -9.15 -32.63
C ASN A 314 6.68 -10.11 -31.62
N VAL A 315 7.97 -10.42 -31.83
CA VAL A 315 8.75 -11.23 -30.88
C VAL A 315 8.93 -10.47 -29.57
N TYR A 316 9.22 -9.17 -29.63
CA TYR A 316 9.35 -8.34 -28.43
C TYR A 316 8.06 -8.27 -27.62
N GLY A 317 6.89 -8.15 -28.28
CA GLY A 317 5.58 -8.19 -27.62
C GLY A 317 5.36 -9.50 -26.85
N ILE A 318 5.78 -10.64 -27.41
CA ILE A 318 5.77 -11.93 -26.72
C ILE A 318 6.75 -11.93 -25.54
N ILE A 319 7.97 -11.44 -25.72
CA ILE A 319 9.02 -11.36 -24.70
C ILE A 319 8.54 -10.55 -23.48
N VAL A 320 7.97 -9.36 -23.69
CA VAL A 320 7.48 -8.52 -22.58
C VAL A 320 6.26 -9.15 -21.92
N THR A 321 5.39 -9.82 -22.68
CA THR A 321 4.24 -10.57 -22.13
C THR A 321 4.71 -11.74 -21.25
N LEU A 322 5.70 -12.51 -21.72
CA LEU A 322 6.32 -13.59 -20.94
C LEU A 322 6.97 -13.04 -19.67
N ASN A 323 7.73 -11.94 -19.79
CA ASN A 323 8.37 -11.30 -18.64
C ASN A 323 7.33 -10.85 -17.60
N GLY A 324 6.27 -10.17 -18.03
CA GLY A 324 5.17 -9.74 -17.15
C GLY A 324 4.47 -10.91 -16.43
N ASN A 325 4.33 -12.06 -17.09
CA ASN A 325 3.70 -13.25 -16.50
C ASN A 325 4.59 -13.96 -15.45
N SER A 326 5.90 -13.66 -15.40
CA SER A 326 6.80 -14.27 -14.41
C SER A 326 6.34 -14.08 -12.96
N ALA A 327 5.72 -12.92 -12.68
CA ALA A 327 5.27 -12.56 -11.34
C ALA A 327 4.14 -13.46 -10.80
N LEU A 328 3.26 -13.94 -11.69
CA LEU A 328 2.16 -14.84 -11.31
C LEU A 328 2.69 -16.10 -10.61
N TRP A 329 3.73 -16.72 -11.17
CA TRP A 329 4.32 -17.94 -10.61
C TRP A 329 4.99 -17.70 -9.26
N GLY A 330 5.68 -16.57 -9.12
CA GLY A 330 6.26 -16.16 -7.85
C GLY A 330 5.21 -16.01 -6.76
N MET A 331 4.11 -15.33 -7.06
CA MET A 331 3.00 -15.12 -6.11
C MET A 331 2.30 -16.42 -5.70
N ILE A 332 2.11 -17.37 -6.62
CA ILE A 332 1.53 -18.69 -6.29
C ILE A 332 2.44 -19.49 -5.37
N MET A 333 3.76 -19.41 -5.58
CA MET A 333 4.74 -20.16 -4.79
C MET A 333 5.03 -19.53 -3.42
N ALA A 334 4.98 -18.20 -3.29
CA ALA A 334 5.43 -17.52 -2.08
C ALA A 334 4.78 -18.05 -0.77
N PRO A 335 3.46 -18.29 -0.68
CA PRO A 335 2.84 -18.80 0.55
C PRO A 335 3.42 -20.14 1.01
N PHE A 336 3.77 -21.03 0.07
CA PHE A 336 4.36 -22.32 0.40
C PHE A 336 5.76 -22.16 1.03
N PHE A 337 6.59 -21.30 0.45
CA PHE A 337 7.93 -21.05 0.98
C PHE A 337 7.90 -20.27 2.29
N ILE A 338 7.01 -19.27 2.41
CA ILE A 338 6.84 -18.49 3.64
C ILE A 338 6.42 -19.40 4.80
N ARG A 339 5.43 -20.27 4.59
CA ARG A 339 5.00 -21.24 5.63
C ARG A 339 6.11 -22.21 6.04
N LYS A 340 6.98 -22.58 5.10
CA LYS A 340 8.01 -23.61 5.34
C LYS A 340 9.31 -23.05 5.93
N TYR A 341 9.71 -21.85 5.55
CA TYR A 341 11.02 -21.28 5.87
C TYR A 341 10.95 -19.97 6.68
N GLY A 342 9.75 -19.38 6.82
CA GLY A 342 9.50 -18.10 7.50
C GLY A 342 9.81 -16.88 6.62
N LYS A 343 9.10 -15.75 6.84
CA LYS A 343 9.22 -14.53 6.02
C LYS A 343 10.67 -14.04 5.88
N LYS A 344 11.42 -13.96 7.00
CA LYS A 344 12.80 -13.45 7.02
C LYS A 344 13.73 -14.22 6.07
N ASN A 345 13.78 -15.54 6.20
CA ASN A 345 14.71 -16.36 5.42
C ASN A 345 14.34 -16.34 3.94
N VAL A 346 13.04 -16.40 3.64
CA VAL A 346 12.55 -16.29 2.27
C VAL A 346 12.96 -14.95 1.67
N GLN A 347 12.74 -13.83 2.38
CA GLN A 347 13.14 -12.49 1.92
C GLN A 347 14.64 -12.37 1.63
N ILE A 348 15.50 -12.91 2.51
CA ILE A 348 16.95 -12.86 2.31
C ILE A 348 17.34 -13.69 1.09
N VAL A 349 16.84 -14.94 0.98
CA VAL A 349 17.16 -15.82 -0.14
C VAL A 349 16.67 -15.24 -1.47
N THR A 350 15.45 -14.69 -1.50
CA THR A 350 14.91 -14.08 -2.72
C THR A 350 15.74 -12.88 -3.14
N ASN A 351 16.14 -12.01 -2.21
CA ASN A 351 16.96 -10.86 -2.56
C ASN A 351 18.38 -11.27 -3.01
N LEU A 352 18.97 -12.31 -2.41
CA LEU A 352 20.26 -12.83 -2.87
C LEU A 352 20.17 -13.44 -4.29
N LEU A 353 19.10 -14.17 -4.58
CA LEU A 353 18.83 -14.70 -5.92
C LEU A 353 18.61 -13.56 -6.93
N ASN A 354 17.97 -12.46 -6.54
CA ASN A 354 17.84 -11.27 -7.40
C ASN A 354 19.22 -10.75 -7.83
N ILE A 355 20.17 -10.61 -6.90
CA ILE A 355 21.54 -10.18 -7.22
C ILE A 355 22.19 -11.12 -8.24
N VAL A 356 22.06 -12.43 -8.02
CA VAL A 356 22.62 -13.45 -8.93
C VAL A 356 22.04 -13.33 -10.33
N PHE A 357 20.71 -13.22 -10.45
CA PHE A 357 20.06 -13.11 -11.76
C PHE A 357 20.34 -11.78 -12.45
N ILE A 358 20.49 -10.68 -11.70
CA ILE A 358 20.89 -9.39 -12.25
C ILE A 358 22.32 -9.48 -12.79
N LEU A 359 23.28 -9.96 -11.99
CA LEU A 359 24.68 -10.10 -12.42
C LEU A 359 24.85 -11.07 -13.59
N ALA A 360 24.04 -12.14 -13.66
CA ALA A 360 24.06 -13.08 -14.76
C ALA A 360 23.79 -12.42 -16.13
N MET A 361 23.07 -11.30 -16.18
CA MET A 361 22.84 -10.56 -17.43
C MET A 361 24.14 -10.02 -18.07
N ILE A 362 25.20 -9.78 -17.28
CA ILE A 362 26.49 -9.30 -17.80
C ILE A 362 27.09 -10.32 -18.79
N LEU A 363 26.88 -11.62 -18.55
CA LEU A 363 27.41 -12.70 -19.38
C LEU A 363 26.86 -12.67 -20.81
N PHE A 364 25.69 -12.07 -21.01
CA PHE A 364 24.98 -12.08 -22.30
C PHE A 364 24.99 -10.74 -23.02
N THR A 365 25.32 -9.64 -22.33
CA THR A 365 25.27 -8.27 -22.88
C THR A 365 26.55 -7.83 -23.59
N GLY A 366 27.49 -8.74 -23.86
CA GLY A 366 28.76 -8.40 -24.53
C GLY A 366 28.69 -8.20 -26.04
N LYS A 367 27.72 -8.83 -26.72
CA LYS A 367 27.37 -8.58 -28.12
C LYS A 367 25.86 -8.70 -28.25
N ILE A 368 25.22 -7.80 -28.99
CA ILE A 368 23.78 -7.85 -29.22
C ILE A 368 23.50 -8.79 -30.41
N THR A 369 22.84 -9.90 -30.11
CA THR A 369 22.37 -10.89 -31.09
C THR A 369 20.92 -11.24 -30.80
N SER A 370 20.25 -11.95 -31.71
CA SER A 370 18.90 -12.45 -31.45
C SER A 370 18.82 -13.39 -30.25
N ALA A 371 19.91 -14.10 -29.91
CA ALA A 371 19.97 -14.93 -28.71
C ALA A 371 20.10 -14.10 -27.42
N THR A 372 20.74 -12.93 -27.49
CA THR A 372 20.99 -12.07 -26.33
C THR A 372 19.70 -11.69 -25.61
N ILE A 373 18.66 -11.30 -26.34
CA ILE A 373 17.40 -10.87 -25.71
C ILE A 373 16.68 -12.03 -25.00
N TRP A 374 16.77 -13.25 -25.52
CA TRP A 374 16.19 -14.44 -24.87
C TRP A 374 16.96 -14.84 -23.61
N MET A 375 18.29 -14.72 -23.61
CA MET A 375 19.11 -14.99 -22.43
C MET A 375 18.89 -13.93 -21.34
N VAL A 376 18.81 -12.65 -21.72
CA VAL A 376 18.46 -11.56 -20.79
C VAL A 376 17.03 -11.73 -20.28
N LEU A 377 16.07 -12.13 -21.13
CA LEU A 377 14.73 -12.48 -20.71
C LEU A 377 14.75 -13.62 -19.69
N LEU A 378 15.54 -14.68 -19.90
CA LEU A 378 15.63 -15.79 -18.95
C LEU A 378 16.09 -15.30 -17.57
N CYS A 379 17.14 -14.48 -17.52
CA CYS A 379 17.60 -13.86 -16.27
C CYS A 379 16.50 -13.02 -15.61
N LEU A 380 15.82 -12.16 -16.38
CA LEU A 380 14.74 -11.30 -15.88
C LEU A 380 13.47 -12.05 -15.53
N TYR A 381 13.19 -13.18 -16.17
CA TYR A 381 12.05 -14.04 -15.86
C TYR A 381 12.29 -14.76 -14.54
N CYS A 382 13.49 -15.29 -14.33
CA CYS A 382 13.90 -15.85 -13.04
C CYS A 382 13.90 -14.78 -11.93
N ASN A 383 14.41 -13.58 -12.22
CA ASN A 383 14.33 -12.44 -11.31
C ASN A 383 12.88 -12.05 -11.01
N GLY A 384 11.99 -12.01 -12.01
CA GLY A 384 10.58 -11.67 -11.82
C GLY A 384 9.81 -12.69 -10.98
N ILE A 385 10.09 -13.99 -11.11
CA ILE A 385 9.53 -15.03 -10.22
C ILE A 385 9.94 -14.76 -8.78
N VAL A 386 11.23 -14.51 -8.54
CA VAL A 386 11.76 -14.33 -7.19
C VAL A 386 11.35 -12.99 -6.59
N GLY A 387 11.41 -11.91 -7.38
CA GLY A 387 10.96 -10.57 -7.01
C GLY A 387 9.49 -10.51 -6.67
N ALA A 388 8.64 -11.32 -7.32
CA ALA A 388 7.22 -11.36 -7.02
C ALA A 388 6.87 -11.89 -5.61
N PHE A 389 7.80 -12.55 -4.92
CA PHE A 389 7.62 -12.89 -3.51
C PHE A 389 7.47 -11.62 -2.65
N ALA A 390 8.08 -10.52 -3.04
CA ALA A 390 7.98 -9.24 -2.36
C ALA A 390 6.53 -8.71 -2.34
N HIS A 391 5.69 -9.05 -3.32
CA HIS A 391 4.27 -8.67 -3.32
C HIS A 391 3.47 -9.30 -2.17
N ILE A 392 3.93 -10.43 -1.62
CA ILE A 392 3.30 -11.11 -0.49
C ILE A 392 4.07 -10.82 0.81
N LEU A 393 5.40 -10.79 0.75
CA LEU A 393 6.25 -10.51 1.90
C LEU A 393 6.12 -9.07 2.38
N ASN A 394 6.14 -8.07 1.48
CA ASN A 394 6.13 -6.67 1.88
C ASN A 394 4.86 -6.31 2.67
N PRO A 395 3.62 -6.62 2.21
CA PRO A 395 2.43 -6.33 3.00
C PRO A 395 2.39 -7.09 4.33
N ALA A 396 2.83 -8.35 4.35
CA ALA A 396 2.86 -9.15 5.57
C ALA A 396 3.84 -8.58 6.61
N ILE A 397 5.06 -8.25 6.18
CA ILE A 397 6.08 -7.62 7.02
C ILE A 397 5.62 -6.23 7.49
N GLN A 398 4.94 -5.45 6.64
CA GLN A 398 4.39 -4.14 7.03
C GLN A 398 3.29 -4.27 8.09
N ALA A 399 2.47 -5.33 8.05
CA ALA A 399 1.53 -5.65 9.13
C ALA A 399 2.27 -5.99 10.43
N ASP A 400 3.32 -6.81 10.34
CA ASP A 400 4.14 -7.21 11.49
C ASP A 400 4.76 -6.00 12.21
N ILE A 401 5.24 -4.99 11.46
CA ILE A 401 5.79 -3.75 12.04
C ILE A 401 4.71 -2.95 12.79
N ARG A 402 3.48 -2.92 12.26
CA ARG A 402 2.35 -2.20 12.87
C ARG A 402 1.88 -2.89 14.14
N ASP A 403 1.81 -4.23 14.13
CA ASP A 403 1.50 -5.00 15.33
C ASP A 403 2.60 -4.82 16.39
N TYR A 404 3.88 -4.80 15.97
CA TYR A 404 4.97 -4.46 16.88
C TYR A 404 4.86 -3.02 17.43
N GLN A 405 4.41 -2.07 16.61
CA GLN A 405 4.16 -0.71 17.05
C GLN A 405 3.08 -0.68 18.13
N GLN A 406 1.92 -1.28 17.86
CA GLN A 406 0.81 -1.37 18.81
C GLN A 406 1.25 -2.08 20.11
N TYR A 407 2.05 -3.14 20.00
CA TYR A 407 2.61 -3.81 21.18
C TYR A 407 3.49 -2.88 22.02
N ARG A 408 4.25 -1.99 21.38
CA ARG A 408 5.16 -1.04 22.04
C ARG A 408 4.47 0.21 22.57
N THR A 409 3.48 0.74 21.87
CA THR A 409 2.80 2.00 22.21
C THR A 409 1.45 1.82 22.89
N GLY A 410 0.88 0.62 22.90
CA GLY A 410 -0.49 0.35 23.33
C GLY A 410 -1.52 0.76 22.28
N GLU A 411 -1.27 1.87 21.58
CA GLU A 411 -2.15 2.41 20.55
C GLU A 411 -1.77 1.93 19.14
N ARG A 412 -2.79 1.67 18.32
CA ARG A 412 -2.61 1.34 16.91
C ARG A 412 -2.40 2.60 16.08
N ILE A 413 -1.17 2.81 15.60
CA ILE A 413 -0.75 4.02 14.85
C ILE A 413 -0.59 3.70 13.35
N ASP A 414 -1.66 3.29 12.67
CA ASP A 414 -1.57 2.82 11.28
C ASP A 414 -1.23 3.94 10.28
N GLY A 415 -1.88 5.11 10.41
CA GLY A 415 -1.79 6.20 9.43
C GLY A 415 -0.42 6.91 9.38
N MET A 416 0.35 6.88 10.47
CA MET A 416 1.61 7.64 10.56
C MET A 416 2.76 6.99 9.79
N PHE A 417 2.71 5.67 9.54
CA PHE A 417 3.73 4.97 8.78
C PHE A 417 3.90 5.56 7.36
N ALA A 418 2.81 5.97 6.73
CA ALA A 418 2.83 6.61 5.42
C ALA A 418 3.53 8.00 5.48
N ALA A 419 3.32 8.75 6.56
CA ALA A 419 3.97 10.05 6.74
C ALA A 419 5.47 9.94 7.03
N VAL A 420 5.92 8.94 7.80
CA VAL A 420 7.38 8.74 7.98
C VAL A 420 8.02 8.23 6.69
N ALA A 421 7.28 7.48 5.86
CA ALA A 421 7.74 7.06 4.54
C ALA A 421 8.02 8.25 3.60
N THR A 422 7.46 9.44 3.82
CA THR A 422 7.77 10.64 3.00
C THR A 422 9.17 11.21 3.27
N ILE A 423 9.81 10.90 4.40
CA ILE A 423 11.25 11.15 4.57
C ILE A 423 12.03 10.34 3.54
N GLY A 424 11.56 9.12 3.31
CA GLY A 424 12.05 8.21 2.30
C GLY A 424 12.06 8.78 0.90
N SER A 425 11.00 9.50 0.52
CA SER A 425 10.99 10.14 -0.80
C SER A 425 12.15 11.10 -1.00
N VAL A 426 12.64 11.81 0.04
CA VAL A 426 13.84 12.66 -0.10
C VAL A 426 15.09 11.84 -0.33
N ILE A 427 15.25 10.73 0.39
CA ILE A 427 16.40 9.81 0.20
C ILE A 427 16.35 9.17 -1.18
N THR A 428 15.16 8.71 -1.62
CA THR A 428 14.94 8.18 -2.97
C THR A 428 15.19 9.23 -4.04
N LEU A 429 14.84 10.50 -3.82
CA LEU A 429 15.18 11.58 -4.74
C LEU A 429 16.70 11.70 -4.89
N ILE A 430 17.47 11.65 -3.80
CA ILE A 430 18.93 11.71 -3.88
C ILE A 430 19.49 10.48 -4.62
N THR A 431 19.07 9.28 -4.25
CA THR A 431 19.57 8.04 -4.90
C THR A 431 19.13 7.91 -6.35
N SER A 432 17.97 8.45 -6.72
CA SER A 432 17.46 8.44 -8.10
C SER A 432 18.26 9.32 -9.06
N SER A 433 19.08 10.26 -8.55
CA SER A 433 19.98 11.08 -9.38
C SER A 433 21.11 10.28 -10.03
N VAL A 434 21.48 9.14 -9.43
CA VAL A 434 22.61 8.31 -9.86
C VAL A 434 22.39 7.76 -11.26
N ILE A 435 21.19 7.24 -11.55
CA ILE A 435 20.89 6.58 -12.83
C ILE A 435 20.99 7.59 -13.99
N PRO A 436 20.31 8.75 -13.98
CA PRO A 436 20.43 9.75 -15.05
C PRO A 436 21.83 10.31 -15.22
N THR A 437 22.54 10.58 -14.11
CA THR A 437 23.91 11.09 -14.16
C THR A 437 24.85 10.09 -14.85
N LEU A 438 24.71 8.79 -14.55
CA LEU A 438 25.49 7.75 -15.21
C LEU A 438 25.13 7.62 -16.68
N GLN A 439 23.84 7.69 -17.02
CA GLN A 439 23.40 7.66 -18.41
C GLN A 439 24.02 8.79 -19.24
N GLU A 440 23.97 10.03 -18.74
CA GLU A 440 24.54 11.18 -19.45
C GLU A 440 26.08 11.08 -19.60
N LYS A 441 26.77 10.68 -18.52
CA LYS A 441 28.24 10.50 -18.53
C LYS A 441 28.71 9.38 -19.46
N LEU A 442 27.90 8.33 -19.63
CA LEU A 442 28.21 7.19 -20.50
C LEU A 442 27.78 7.41 -21.96
N GLY A 443 27.35 8.62 -22.32
CA GLY A 443 27.10 9.00 -23.70
C GLY A 443 25.62 9.10 -24.09
N MET A 444 24.67 8.90 -23.17
CA MET A 444 23.25 9.16 -23.45
C MET A 444 22.96 10.67 -23.33
N ASN A 445 23.52 11.44 -24.26
CA ASN A 445 23.46 12.90 -24.31
C ASN A 445 23.31 13.41 -25.76
N VAL A 446 22.95 14.70 -25.89
CA VAL A 446 22.64 15.33 -27.19
C VAL A 446 23.86 15.37 -28.12
N GLU A 447 25.06 15.56 -27.57
CA GLU A 447 26.30 15.60 -28.35
C GLU A 447 26.57 14.27 -29.05
N THR A 448 26.46 13.18 -28.31
CA THR A 448 26.65 11.83 -28.85
C THR A 448 25.52 11.47 -29.82
N ALA A 449 24.28 11.87 -29.53
CA ALA A 449 23.16 11.70 -30.45
C ALA A 449 23.40 12.42 -31.80
N ARG A 450 23.95 13.65 -31.80
CA ARG A 450 24.35 14.33 -33.05
C ARG A 450 25.41 13.55 -33.82
N ARG A 451 26.41 12.97 -33.12
CA ARG A 451 27.41 12.11 -33.75
C ARG A 451 26.75 10.93 -34.46
N VAL A 452 25.82 10.26 -33.79
CA VAL A 452 25.09 9.10 -34.34
C VAL A 452 24.25 9.46 -35.56
N VAL A 453 23.50 10.57 -35.51
CA VAL A 453 22.65 11.02 -36.63
C VAL A 453 23.47 11.43 -37.84
N ASN A 454 24.71 11.88 -37.65
CA ASN A 454 25.63 12.26 -38.73
C ASN A 454 26.47 11.08 -39.26
N ASP A 455 26.44 9.92 -38.60
CA ASP A 455 27.16 8.72 -39.03
C ASP A 455 26.34 7.95 -40.09
N SER A 456 26.84 7.93 -41.33
CA SER A 456 26.16 7.29 -42.45
C SER A 456 26.01 5.77 -42.30
N ALA A 457 26.94 5.10 -41.61
CA ALA A 457 26.88 3.66 -41.39
C ALA A 457 25.79 3.31 -40.36
N LEU A 458 25.72 4.07 -39.26
CA LEU A 458 24.66 3.90 -38.26
C LEU A 458 23.28 4.22 -38.84
N MET A 459 23.17 5.29 -39.62
CA MET A 459 21.89 5.70 -40.24
C MET A 459 21.41 4.76 -41.36
N ALA A 460 22.32 4.04 -42.01
CA ALA A 460 22.00 3.02 -43.00
C ALA A 460 21.60 1.66 -42.39
N ARG A 461 21.87 1.43 -41.10
CA ARG A 461 21.51 0.18 -40.42
C ARG A 461 19.99 -0.01 -40.38
N LYS A 462 19.53 -1.25 -40.59
CA LYS A 462 18.13 -1.67 -40.41
C LYS A 462 17.98 -2.45 -39.11
N LEU A 463 16.92 -2.19 -38.36
CA LEU A 463 16.59 -2.99 -37.17
C LEU A 463 15.81 -4.25 -37.60
N PRO A 464 15.96 -5.41 -36.94
CA PRO A 464 15.17 -6.58 -37.26
C PRO A 464 13.67 -6.32 -37.16
N GLY A 465 12.91 -6.83 -38.13
CA GLY A 465 11.46 -6.59 -38.23
C GLY A 465 11.07 -5.26 -38.87
N THR A 466 12.02 -4.34 -39.08
CA THR A 466 11.78 -3.08 -39.81
C THR A 466 12.23 -3.19 -41.27
N THR A 467 11.45 -2.62 -42.18
CA THR A 467 11.81 -2.51 -43.60
C THR A 467 12.67 -1.28 -43.88
N GLU A 468 12.62 -0.30 -42.99
CA GLU A 468 13.25 1.01 -43.08
C GLU A 468 14.61 1.05 -42.38
N THR A 469 15.49 1.95 -42.82
CA THR A 469 16.74 2.24 -42.10
C THR A 469 16.47 3.13 -40.88
N ILE A 470 17.40 3.15 -39.93
CA ILE A 470 17.33 4.07 -38.78
C ILE A 470 17.14 5.51 -39.26
N GLY A 471 17.84 5.93 -40.32
CA GLY A 471 17.67 7.27 -40.88
C GLY A 471 16.26 7.56 -41.40
N GLN A 472 15.61 6.59 -42.07
CA GLN A 472 14.23 6.73 -42.52
C GLN A 472 13.24 6.79 -41.34
N MET A 473 13.46 5.97 -40.30
CA MET A 473 12.66 6.01 -39.08
C MET A 473 12.77 7.37 -38.39
N LEU A 474 14.00 7.90 -38.23
CA LEU A 474 14.24 9.21 -37.62
C LEU A 474 13.65 10.35 -38.46
N GLN A 475 13.68 10.26 -39.79
CA GLN A 475 12.99 11.22 -40.66
C GLN A 475 11.47 11.23 -40.44
N LYS A 476 10.85 10.05 -40.27
CA LYS A 476 9.42 9.99 -39.92
C LYS A 476 9.13 10.57 -38.55
N GLN A 477 9.99 10.32 -37.57
CA GLN A 477 9.88 10.91 -36.24
C GLN A 477 9.97 12.44 -36.32
N ALA A 478 10.94 12.98 -37.09
CA ALA A 478 11.07 14.41 -37.37
C ALA A 478 9.81 14.99 -38.03
N ALA A 479 9.25 14.29 -39.02
CA ALA A 479 8.02 14.71 -39.70
C ALA A 479 6.79 14.75 -38.76
N ASN A 480 6.85 14.06 -37.62
CA ASN A 480 5.83 14.06 -36.59
C ASN A 480 6.16 14.96 -35.38
N GLY A 481 7.21 15.79 -35.50
CA GLY A 481 7.60 16.77 -34.51
C GLY A 481 8.61 16.29 -33.46
N GLN A 482 9.18 15.09 -33.60
CA GLN A 482 10.16 14.61 -32.63
C GLN A 482 11.57 15.13 -32.97
N ASP A 483 12.32 15.51 -31.94
CA ASP A 483 13.72 15.90 -32.10
C ASP A 483 14.59 14.65 -32.34
N ILE A 484 15.22 14.59 -33.52
CA ILE A 484 16.12 13.49 -33.90
C ILE A 484 17.46 13.56 -33.15
N PHE A 485 17.81 14.70 -32.55
CA PHE A 485 19.01 14.87 -31.74
C PHE A 485 18.75 14.58 -30.25
N ASN A 486 17.65 13.91 -29.92
CA ASN A 486 17.35 13.51 -28.55
C ASN A 486 18.45 12.61 -27.97
N ALA A 487 18.66 12.71 -26.65
CA ALA A 487 19.74 12.00 -25.96
C ALA A 487 19.65 10.47 -26.06
N SER A 488 18.44 9.91 -26.19
CA SER A 488 18.25 8.46 -26.28
C SER A 488 18.66 7.90 -27.65
N ASN A 489 18.65 8.71 -28.72
CA ASN A 489 19.14 8.28 -30.03
C ASN A 489 20.64 8.01 -30.04
N ALA A 490 21.40 8.48 -29.04
CA ALA A 490 22.79 8.06 -28.84
C ALA A 490 22.92 6.53 -28.66
N LEU A 491 21.87 5.85 -28.18
CA LEU A 491 21.86 4.40 -27.99
C LEU A 491 21.84 3.60 -29.29
N TYR A 492 21.60 4.22 -30.46
CA TYR A 492 21.78 3.52 -31.73
C TYR A 492 23.26 3.21 -32.02
N ASP A 493 24.21 3.91 -31.38
CA ASP A 493 25.60 3.47 -31.28
C ASP A 493 25.70 2.32 -30.27
N VAL A 494 25.60 1.11 -30.82
CA VAL A 494 25.49 -0.12 -30.02
C VAL A 494 26.77 -0.40 -29.25
N ASP A 495 27.92 -0.31 -29.93
CA ASP A 495 29.20 -0.69 -29.36
C ASP A 495 29.80 0.45 -28.50
N GLY A 496 29.62 1.70 -28.92
CA GLY A 496 30.19 2.86 -28.24
C GLY A 496 29.39 3.35 -27.03
N VAL A 497 28.06 3.13 -27.02
CA VAL A 497 27.18 3.70 -25.98
C VAL A 497 26.31 2.63 -25.33
N LEU A 498 25.50 1.90 -26.11
CA LEU A 498 24.48 1.01 -25.56
C LEU A 498 25.08 -0.13 -24.71
N ILE A 499 26.02 -0.91 -25.25
CA ILE A 499 26.64 -2.03 -24.53
C ILE A 499 27.35 -1.58 -23.22
N PRO A 500 28.22 -0.55 -23.25
CA PRO A 500 28.81 0.00 -22.03
C PRO A 500 27.76 0.42 -21.00
N LEU A 501 26.72 1.13 -21.45
CA LEU A 501 25.66 1.61 -20.58
C LEU A 501 24.88 0.46 -19.93
N LEU A 502 24.48 -0.56 -20.71
CA LEU A 502 23.80 -1.74 -20.20
C LEU A 502 24.63 -2.44 -19.11
N ARG A 503 25.93 -2.64 -19.33
CA ARG A 503 26.82 -3.27 -18.35
C ARG A 503 26.91 -2.47 -17.05
N VAL A 504 27.07 -1.15 -17.13
CA VAL A 504 27.13 -0.30 -15.93
C VAL A 504 25.80 -0.31 -15.18
N LEU A 505 24.66 -0.22 -15.89
CA LEU A 505 23.34 -0.26 -15.24
C LEU A 505 23.06 -1.61 -14.56
N ILE A 506 23.54 -2.72 -15.13
CA ILE A 506 23.46 -4.04 -14.46
C ILE A 506 24.28 -4.06 -13.17
N ILE A 507 25.50 -3.51 -13.18
CA ILE A 507 26.34 -3.43 -11.97
C ILE A 507 25.68 -2.54 -10.92
N VAL A 508 25.17 -1.37 -11.32
CA VAL A 508 24.45 -0.46 -10.42
C VAL A 508 23.22 -1.13 -9.84
N ALA A 509 22.47 -1.87 -10.65
CA ALA A 509 21.33 -2.65 -10.18
C ALA A 509 21.74 -3.73 -9.17
N ALA A 510 22.84 -4.44 -9.43
CA ALA A 510 23.35 -5.46 -8.51
C ALA A 510 23.82 -4.85 -7.18
N VAL A 511 24.46 -3.67 -7.21
CA VAL A 511 24.81 -2.90 -6.02
C VAL A 511 23.54 -2.48 -5.27
N GLY A 512 22.54 -1.95 -5.97
CA GLY A 512 21.24 -1.60 -5.39
C GLY A 512 20.55 -2.78 -4.71
N ALA A 513 20.48 -3.92 -5.39
CA ALA A 513 19.94 -5.16 -4.86
C ALA A 513 20.74 -5.66 -3.64
N THR A 514 22.06 -5.52 -3.65
CA THR A 514 22.92 -5.87 -2.50
C THR A 514 22.60 -4.98 -1.30
N LEU A 515 22.51 -3.67 -1.51
CA LEU A 515 22.16 -2.71 -0.46
C LEU A 515 20.75 -2.93 0.11
N ASN A 516 19.81 -3.43 -0.72
CA ASN A 516 18.48 -3.84 -0.29
C ASN A 516 18.51 -5.02 0.70
N VAL A 517 19.47 -5.95 0.60
CA VAL A 517 19.54 -7.14 1.48
C VAL A 517 20.13 -6.82 2.86
N ILE A 518 21.09 -5.90 2.93
CA ILE A 518 21.88 -5.64 4.13
C ILE A 518 21.00 -5.38 5.38
N PRO A 519 19.96 -4.53 5.32
CA PRO A 519 19.11 -4.28 6.50
C PRO A 519 18.42 -5.54 7.04
N PHE A 520 18.07 -6.51 6.19
CA PHE A 520 17.38 -7.73 6.61
C PHE A 520 18.25 -8.66 7.48
N PHE A 521 19.58 -8.53 7.45
CA PHE A 521 20.43 -9.24 8.41
C PHE A 521 20.22 -8.75 9.85
N PHE A 522 19.83 -7.48 10.04
CA PHE A 522 19.48 -6.89 11.33
C PHE A 522 18.01 -7.09 11.71
N TYR A 523 17.20 -7.72 10.85
CA TYR A 523 15.80 -8.02 11.11
C TYR A 523 15.67 -9.26 12.01
N ASP A 524 15.30 -9.07 13.28
CA ASP A 524 15.09 -10.14 14.27
C ASP A 524 13.61 -10.44 14.56
N PHE A 525 12.66 -9.90 13.77
CA PHE A 525 11.23 -10.17 13.95
C PHE A 525 10.83 -11.47 13.23
N THR A 526 11.07 -12.60 13.87
CA THR A 526 10.72 -13.93 13.35
C THR A 526 9.22 -14.22 13.47
N GLU A 527 8.72 -15.23 12.75
CA GLU A 527 7.33 -15.73 12.88
C GLU A 527 6.96 -16.02 14.33
N LYS A 528 7.89 -16.63 15.08
CA LYS A 528 7.71 -16.92 16.52
C LYS A 528 7.43 -15.64 17.31
N LYS A 529 8.27 -14.63 17.12
CA LYS A 529 8.16 -13.33 17.81
C LYS A 529 6.89 -12.60 17.41
N GLN A 530 6.49 -12.69 16.14
CA GLN A 530 5.22 -12.16 15.67
C GLN A 530 4.04 -12.84 16.38
N LYS A 531 3.97 -14.18 16.37
CA LYS A 531 2.89 -14.92 17.03
C LYS A 531 2.78 -14.55 18.51
N ALA A 532 3.90 -14.44 19.20
CA ALA A 532 3.96 -14.02 20.60
C ALA A 532 3.41 -12.59 20.80
N VAL A 533 3.83 -11.63 19.97
CA VAL A 533 3.30 -10.26 20.00
C VAL A 533 1.80 -10.22 19.74
N VAL A 534 1.32 -10.95 18.73
CA VAL A 534 -0.12 -11.00 18.38
C VAL A 534 -0.94 -11.60 19.52
N ARG A 535 -0.47 -12.67 20.17
CA ARG A 535 -1.16 -13.24 21.33
C ARG A 535 -1.21 -12.28 22.52
N VAL A 536 -0.13 -11.56 22.79
CA VAL A 536 -0.13 -10.51 23.82
C VAL A 536 -1.12 -9.40 23.49
N LEU A 537 -1.19 -8.97 22.23
CA LEU A 537 -2.18 -7.98 21.80
C LEU A 537 -3.62 -8.49 21.99
N LYS A 538 -3.89 -9.77 21.69
CA LYS A 538 -5.18 -10.40 21.99
C LYS A 538 -5.49 -10.35 23.49
N VAL A 539 -4.55 -10.77 24.35
CA VAL A 539 -4.72 -10.72 25.81
C VAL A 539 -5.07 -9.31 26.29
N ARG A 540 -4.34 -8.29 25.81
CA ARG A 540 -4.63 -6.89 26.17
C ARG A 540 -6.04 -6.45 25.75
N ALA A 541 -6.44 -6.77 24.51
CA ALA A 541 -7.76 -6.43 24.00
C ALA A 541 -8.88 -7.10 24.79
N LEU A 542 -8.70 -8.36 25.19
CA LEU A 542 -9.70 -9.10 25.99
C LEU A 542 -9.96 -8.45 27.34
N PHE A 543 -8.90 -8.03 28.04
CA PHE A 543 -9.02 -7.31 29.31
C PHE A 543 -9.66 -5.92 29.15
N GLU A 544 -9.34 -5.24 28.06
CA GLU A 544 -9.94 -3.93 27.74
C GLU A 544 -11.42 -4.07 27.37
N ASP A 545 -11.80 -5.08 26.61
CA ASP A 545 -13.19 -5.37 26.26
C ASP A 545 -14.01 -5.80 27.49
N TYR A 546 -13.41 -6.57 28.41
CA TYR A 546 -14.07 -6.95 29.67
C TYR A 546 -14.35 -5.73 30.55
N ALA A 547 -13.34 -4.88 30.76
CA ALA A 547 -13.48 -3.69 31.60
C ALA A 547 -14.48 -2.65 31.05
N ASN A 548 -14.80 -2.73 29.75
CA ASN A 548 -15.77 -1.86 29.09
C ASN A 548 -17.14 -2.52 28.86
N ASP A 549 -17.43 -3.66 29.51
CA ASP A 549 -18.67 -4.44 29.33
C ASP A 549 -18.96 -4.82 27.85
N ALA A 550 -17.90 -4.95 27.04
CA ALA A 550 -17.97 -5.19 25.60
C ALA A 550 -17.57 -6.62 25.21
N LEU A 551 -17.14 -7.45 26.17
CA LEU A 551 -16.68 -8.81 25.91
C LEU A 551 -17.84 -9.78 25.67
N SER A 552 -17.91 -10.35 24.47
CA SER A 552 -18.89 -11.41 24.17
C SER A 552 -18.58 -12.73 24.90
N ASP A 553 -19.60 -13.57 25.13
CA ASP A 553 -19.44 -14.91 25.73
C ASP A 553 -18.37 -15.75 25.00
N LYS A 554 -18.35 -15.71 23.66
CA LYS A 554 -17.33 -16.40 22.85
C LYS A 554 -15.92 -15.82 23.06
N GLY A 555 -15.82 -14.50 23.17
CA GLY A 555 -14.56 -13.81 23.44
C GLY A 555 -14.02 -14.14 24.83
N LEU A 556 -14.91 -14.28 25.82
CA LEU A 556 -14.57 -14.70 27.18
C LEU A 556 -14.01 -16.13 27.19
N VAL A 557 -14.67 -17.07 26.51
CA VAL A 557 -14.18 -18.45 26.37
C VAL A 557 -12.81 -18.48 25.70
N GLU A 558 -12.62 -17.76 24.58
CA GLU A 558 -11.32 -17.67 23.90
C GLU A 558 -10.23 -17.08 24.82
N ALA A 559 -10.59 -16.10 25.66
CA ALA A 559 -9.67 -15.48 26.61
C ALA A 559 -9.15 -16.47 27.66
N VAL A 560 -10.07 -17.15 28.33
CA VAL A 560 -9.74 -18.09 29.40
C VAL A 560 -8.97 -19.29 28.83
N ASP A 561 -9.40 -19.83 27.69
CA ASP A 561 -8.69 -20.91 27.01
C ASP A 561 -7.26 -20.51 26.64
N LEU A 562 -7.07 -19.28 26.13
CA LEU A 562 -5.74 -18.76 25.78
C LEU A 562 -4.85 -18.62 27.01
N VAL A 563 -5.38 -18.07 28.11
CA VAL A 563 -4.62 -17.90 29.37
C VAL A 563 -4.25 -19.25 29.99
N ASN A 564 -5.20 -20.17 30.09
CA ASN A 564 -4.99 -21.50 30.67
C ASN A 564 -3.97 -22.30 29.85
N ASN A 565 -4.13 -22.32 28.53
CA ASN A 565 -3.18 -22.97 27.63
C ASN A 565 -1.79 -22.33 27.75
N ALA A 566 -1.70 -20.99 27.80
CA ALA A 566 -0.41 -20.33 27.97
C ALA A 566 0.27 -20.70 29.31
N ARG A 567 -0.48 -20.76 30.42
CA ARG A 567 0.07 -21.16 31.72
C ARG A 567 0.54 -22.62 31.72
N GLU A 568 -0.25 -23.52 31.16
CA GLU A 568 0.10 -24.94 31.02
C GLU A 568 1.36 -25.11 30.16
N MET A 569 1.34 -24.59 28.94
CA MET A 569 2.41 -24.72 27.96
C MET A 569 3.69 -24.00 28.39
N ALA A 570 3.62 -22.90 29.14
CA ALA A 570 4.81 -22.17 29.60
C ALA A 570 5.69 -23.01 30.54
N THR A 571 5.08 -23.95 31.28
CA THR A 571 5.76 -24.85 32.21
C THR A 571 6.14 -26.20 31.59
N ALA A 572 5.67 -26.46 30.37
CA ALA A 572 5.92 -27.73 29.69
C ALA A 572 7.38 -27.88 29.23
N THR A 573 7.88 -29.11 29.26
CA THR A 573 9.28 -29.40 28.89
C THR A 573 9.45 -29.47 27.37
N PRO A 574 10.42 -28.74 26.78
CA PRO A 574 10.73 -28.85 25.36
C PRO A 574 11.15 -30.26 24.95
N LYS A 575 10.63 -30.73 23.83
CA LYS A 575 11.04 -32.00 23.21
C LYS A 575 12.39 -31.84 22.54
N GLN A 576 13.29 -32.81 22.69
CA GLN A 576 14.52 -32.82 21.89
C GLN A 576 14.18 -33.07 20.42
N VAL A 577 14.82 -32.31 19.53
CA VAL A 577 14.56 -32.34 18.09
C VAL A 577 15.88 -32.48 17.34
N SER A 578 16.11 -33.64 16.71
CA SER A 578 17.25 -33.86 15.84
C SER A 578 16.81 -34.24 14.42
N LYS A 579 17.55 -33.75 13.42
CA LYS A 579 17.32 -34.17 12.02
C LYS A 579 17.87 -35.57 11.75
N GLU A 580 18.75 -36.07 12.62
CA GLU A 580 19.32 -37.42 12.55
C GLU A 580 18.22 -38.49 12.70
N ASP A 581 17.21 -38.20 13.52
CA ASP A 581 16.09 -39.09 13.90
C ASP A 581 15.28 -39.63 12.71
N TYR A 582 15.30 -38.93 11.57
CA TYR A 582 14.61 -39.36 10.35
C TYR A 582 15.51 -39.41 9.11
N LYS A 583 16.79 -39.05 9.22
CA LYS A 583 17.69 -38.91 8.06
C LYS A 583 17.90 -40.26 7.36
N ASN A 584 18.09 -41.31 8.17
CA ASN A 584 18.41 -42.68 7.73
C ASN A 584 17.18 -43.54 7.41
N LEU A 585 15.99 -43.10 7.80
CA LEU A 585 14.72 -43.78 7.49
C LEU A 585 14.32 -43.60 6.01
N LYS A 586 13.56 -44.56 5.47
CA LYS A 586 13.02 -44.54 4.09
C LYS A 586 11.50 -44.75 4.09
N GLY A 587 10.84 -44.43 2.97
CA GLY A 587 9.41 -44.72 2.78
C GLY A 587 8.46 -44.05 3.77
N LYS A 588 7.46 -44.81 4.26
CA LYS A 588 6.40 -44.34 5.18
C LYS A 588 6.94 -43.94 6.56
N GLU A 589 7.93 -44.67 7.08
CA GLU A 589 8.55 -44.39 8.38
C GLU A 589 9.26 -43.03 8.41
N LYS A 590 10.01 -42.70 7.35
CA LYS A 590 10.61 -41.36 7.19
C LYS A 590 9.56 -40.26 7.21
N LYS A 591 8.40 -40.48 6.57
CA LYS A 591 7.31 -39.51 6.52
C LYS A 591 6.67 -39.32 7.90
N ALA A 592 6.47 -40.39 8.66
CA ALA A 592 5.96 -40.36 10.03
C ALA A 592 6.95 -39.66 10.98
N ALA A 593 8.23 -40.04 10.96
CA ALA A 593 9.26 -39.43 11.79
C ALA A 593 9.47 -37.94 11.46
N LYS A 594 9.40 -37.55 10.17
CA LYS A 594 9.44 -36.15 9.76
C LYS A 594 8.20 -35.36 10.21
N LYS A 595 7.04 -36.01 10.32
CA LYS A 595 5.82 -35.41 10.87
C LYS A 595 5.99 -35.18 12.38
N ALA A 596 6.42 -36.21 13.13
CA ALA A 596 6.69 -36.11 14.56
C ALA A 596 7.74 -35.03 14.89
N TYR A 597 8.81 -34.94 14.08
CA TYR A 597 9.82 -33.89 14.20
C TYR A 597 9.23 -32.47 14.05
N ARG A 598 8.31 -32.28 13.09
CA ARG A 598 7.63 -30.98 12.90
C ARG A 598 6.70 -30.67 14.05
N GLU A 599 5.91 -31.64 14.49
CA GLU A 599 5.02 -31.52 15.64
C GLU A 599 5.81 -31.19 16.92
N ALA A 600 7.02 -31.75 17.09
CA ALA A 600 7.90 -31.42 18.20
C ALA A 600 8.47 -29.99 18.13
N ILE A 601 8.82 -29.49 16.92
CA ILE A 601 9.22 -28.08 16.74
C ILE A 601 8.05 -27.15 17.07
N GLU A 602 6.86 -27.43 16.53
CA GLU A 602 5.66 -26.62 16.79
C GLU A 602 5.31 -26.62 18.28
N TYR A 603 5.43 -27.76 18.96
CA TYR A 603 5.27 -27.86 20.41
C TYR A 603 6.29 -27.00 21.18
N ASN A 604 7.56 -27.04 20.83
CA ASN A 604 8.59 -26.21 21.47
C ASN A 604 8.38 -24.71 21.20
N GLU A 605 7.93 -24.37 20.00
CA GLU A 605 7.56 -22.99 19.65
C GLU A 605 6.37 -22.52 20.49
N GLU A 606 5.38 -23.38 20.71
CA GLU A 606 4.22 -23.09 21.55
C GLU A 606 4.62 -22.82 23.01
N ILE A 607 5.59 -23.58 23.56
CA ILE A 607 6.16 -23.34 24.89
C ILE A 607 6.78 -21.93 24.97
N GLU A 608 7.67 -21.58 24.03
CA GLU A 608 8.34 -20.27 24.00
C GLU A 608 7.33 -19.11 23.88
N ILE A 609 6.32 -19.26 23.01
CA ILE A 609 5.27 -18.25 22.84
C ILE A 609 4.46 -18.10 24.14
N SER A 610 4.13 -19.22 24.78
CA SER A 610 3.34 -19.23 26.02
C SER A 610 4.10 -18.59 27.18
N GLN A 611 5.41 -18.83 27.30
CA GLN A 611 6.27 -18.12 28.25
C GLN A 611 6.26 -16.61 28.04
N PHE A 612 6.24 -16.15 26.79
CA PHE A 612 6.14 -14.73 26.47
C PHE A 612 4.78 -14.12 26.85
N VAL A 613 3.69 -14.88 26.67
CA VAL A 613 2.34 -14.47 27.09
C VAL A 613 2.23 -14.42 28.61
N CYS A 614 2.73 -15.41 29.34
CA CYS A 614 2.77 -15.40 30.80
C CYS A 614 3.60 -14.23 31.35
N ALA A 615 4.74 -13.92 30.73
CA ALA A 615 5.53 -12.75 31.11
C ALA A 615 4.77 -11.42 30.94
N GLU A 616 3.80 -11.34 30.01
CA GLU A 616 2.91 -10.18 29.89
C GLU A 616 1.79 -10.21 30.95
N LEU A 617 1.19 -11.36 31.22
CA LEU A 617 0.16 -11.54 32.27
C LEU A 617 0.72 -11.15 33.64
N ASP A 618 1.94 -11.57 33.93
CA ASP A 618 2.61 -11.34 35.21
C ASP A 618 3.46 -10.06 35.23
N LYS A 619 3.40 -9.23 34.17
CA LYS A 619 4.30 -8.07 34.02
C LYS A 619 4.23 -7.12 35.21
N PHE A 620 3.05 -6.95 35.81
CA PHE A 620 2.84 -6.05 36.95
C PHE A 620 3.46 -6.56 38.26
N ASN A 621 3.88 -7.83 38.30
CA ASN A 621 4.64 -8.41 39.41
C ASN A 621 6.15 -8.21 39.25
N SER A 622 6.61 -7.73 38.09
CA SER A 622 8.03 -7.46 37.85
C SER A 622 8.49 -6.17 38.54
N GLU A 623 9.71 -6.18 39.10
CA GLU A 623 10.29 -5.05 39.82
C GLU A 623 10.29 -3.75 38.99
N ASN A 624 10.65 -3.85 37.71
CA ASN A 624 10.67 -2.71 36.79
C ASN A 624 9.29 -2.08 36.61
N VAL A 625 8.25 -2.90 36.44
CA VAL A 625 6.88 -2.42 36.21
C VAL A 625 6.28 -1.93 37.53
N MET A 626 6.58 -2.54 38.67
CA MET A 626 6.16 -2.02 39.98
C MET A 626 6.74 -0.61 40.22
N ARG A 627 8.02 -0.39 39.92
CA ARG A 627 8.64 0.94 39.97
C ARG A 627 7.99 1.91 38.97
N GLN A 628 7.71 1.45 37.75
CA GLN A 628 6.99 2.26 36.76
C GLN A 628 5.61 2.68 37.26
N VAL A 629 4.85 1.75 37.85
CA VAL A 629 3.53 1.99 38.42
C VAL A 629 3.62 3.01 39.56
N ASP A 630 4.57 2.88 40.49
CA ASP A 630 4.76 3.87 41.57
C ASP A 630 5.02 5.28 41.03
N LEU A 631 5.92 5.40 40.04
CA LEU A 631 6.21 6.68 39.40
C LEU A 631 4.99 7.29 38.70
N TYR A 632 4.18 6.45 38.04
CA TYR A 632 3.01 6.87 37.28
C TYR A 632 1.84 7.20 38.21
N GLN A 633 1.69 6.46 39.31
CA GLN A 633 0.72 6.69 40.38
C GLN A 633 0.92 8.09 40.99
N LYS A 634 2.16 8.48 41.32
CA LYS A 634 2.46 9.83 41.83
C LYS A 634 1.99 10.95 40.88
N VAL A 635 2.10 10.73 39.58
CA VAL A 635 1.62 11.69 38.56
C VAL A 635 0.10 11.68 38.46
N TYR A 636 -0.52 10.51 38.58
CA TYR A 636 -1.97 10.36 38.56
C TYR A 636 -2.63 11.00 39.79
N ASP A 637 -2.07 10.76 40.98
CA ASP A 637 -2.55 11.30 42.26
C ASP A 637 -2.44 12.83 42.31
N ALA A 638 -1.39 13.39 41.72
CA ALA A 638 -1.25 14.83 41.57
C ALA A 638 -2.29 15.45 40.60
N GLY A 639 -2.93 14.63 39.78
CA GLY A 639 -3.95 15.03 38.82
C GLY A 639 -3.45 16.08 37.80
N LEU A 640 -4.40 16.82 37.21
CA LEU A 640 -4.07 17.94 36.33
C LEU A 640 -3.35 19.07 37.07
N ASN A 641 -3.59 19.23 38.38
CA ASN A 641 -2.95 20.23 39.22
C ASN A 641 -1.43 20.03 39.31
N GLY A 642 -0.96 18.78 39.29
CA GLY A 642 0.46 18.45 39.23
C GLY A 642 1.15 18.96 37.95
N ILE A 643 0.39 19.14 36.86
CA ILE A 643 0.89 19.74 35.62
C ILE A 643 0.85 21.27 35.71
N ILE A 644 -0.20 21.84 36.30
CA ILE A 644 -0.35 23.29 36.46
C ILE A 644 0.76 23.87 37.35
N ASN A 645 0.92 23.29 38.54
CA ASN A 645 1.82 23.77 39.59
C ASN A 645 3.21 23.11 39.55
N MET A 646 3.61 22.59 38.39
CA MET A 646 4.84 21.82 38.25
C MET A 646 6.10 22.69 38.46
N ASP A 647 7.00 22.30 39.36
CA ASP A 647 8.34 22.87 39.42
C ASP A 647 9.22 22.34 38.28
N VAL A 648 9.45 23.19 37.29
CA VAL A 648 10.26 22.88 36.09
C VAL A 648 11.71 22.53 36.44
N ASN A 649 12.29 23.14 37.48
CA ASN A 649 13.68 22.88 37.87
C ASN A 649 13.80 21.53 38.56
N ALA A 650 12.86 21.18 39.44
CA ALA A 650 12.79 19.86 40.05
C ALA A 650 12.67 18.75 39.00
N VAL A 651 11.77 18.89 38.01
CA VAL A 651 11.62 17.88 36.94
C VAL A 651 12.83 17.83 36.00
N LYS A 652 13.55 18.94 35.78
CA LYS A 652 14.84 18.92 35.07
C LYS A 652 15.90 18.15 35.86
N ALA A 653 15.91 18.26 37.19
CA ALA A 653 16.78 17.47 38.06
C ALA A 653 16.42 15.99 38.02
N GLU A 654 15.12 15.63 38.05
CA GLU A 654 14.63 14.26 37.83
C GLU A 654 15.15 13.70 36.49
N LEU A 655 15.07 14.49 35.41
CA LEU A 655 15.57 14.07 34.09
C LEU A 655 17.10 13.86 34.09
N ALA A 656 17.85 14.68 34.81
CA ALA A 656 19.30 14.51 34.94
C ALA A 656 19.65 13.24 35.73
N ALA A 657 18.97 13.01 36.86
CA ALA A 657 19.10 11.80 37.66
C ALA A 657 18.74 10.54 36.87
N ALA A 658 17.62 10.56 36.15
CA ALA A 658 17.19 9.48 35.27
C ALA A 658 18.23 9.18 34.17
N LYS A 659 18.89 10.20 33.61
CA LYS A 659 19.98 10.00 32.63
C LYS A 659 21.24 9.38 33.25
N ALA A 660 21.49 9.63 34.53
CA ALA A 660 22.63 9.11 35.29
C ALA A 660 22.44 7.67 35.81
N LEU A 661 21.23 7.11 35.72
CA LEU A 661 20.97 5.71 36.07
C LEU A 661 21.91 4.73 35.32
N PRO A 662 22.25 3.58 35.93
CA PRO A 662 23.07 2.55 35.32
C PRO A 662 22.54 2.07 33.95
N LYS A 663 23.43 1.50 33.12
CA LYS A 663 23.13 1.05 31.74
C LYS A 663 23.78 -0.29 31.37
N ASP A 664 24.26 -1.02 32.37
CA ASP A 664 24.98 -2.27 32.30
C ASP A 664 24.04 -3.45 32.03
N THR A 665 22.93 -3.58 32.78
CA THR A 665 21.94 -4.66 32.57
C THR A 665 20.77 -4.23 31.68
N LYS A 666 20.01 -5.21 31.14
CA LYS A 666 18.77 -4.95 30.40
C LYS A 666 17.71 -4.27 31.27
N GLN A 667 17.61 -4.71 32.54
CA GLN A 667 16.70 -4.12 33.53
C GLN A 667 17.04 -2.66 33.81
N HIS A 668 18.32 -2.33 34.03
CA HIS A 668 18.76 -0.95 34.24
C HIS A 668 18.43 -0.06 33.03
N LYS A 669 18.61 -0.57 31.80
CA LYS A 669 18.25 0.16 30.57
C LYS A 669 16.74 0.42 30.46
N GLU A 670 15.89 -0.51 30.90
CA GLU A 670 14.43 -0.37 30.86
C GLU A 670 13.94 0.69 31.85
N ILE A 671 14.35 0.61 33.12
CA ILE A 671 14.02 1.61 34.15
C ILE A 671 14.49 3.01 33.73
N ARG A 672 15.77 3.11 33.32
CA ARG A 672 16.35 4.36 32.82
C ARG A 672 15.52 4.98 31.70
N LYS A 673 15.04 4.16 30.77
CA LYS A 673 14.22 4.63 29.66
C LYS A 673 12.86 5.16 30.15
N VAL A 674 12.19 4.43 31.04
CA VAL A 674 10.88 4.81 31.60
C VAL A 674 10.96 6.16 32.32
N GLU A 675 11.94 6.36 33.19
CA GLU A 675 12.10 7.60 33.95
C GLU A 675 12.43 8.80 33.05
N ILE A 676 13.33 8.61 32.07
CA ILE A 676 13.64 9.66 31.09
C ILE A 676 12.39 10.03 30.27
N GLU A 677 11.60 9.04 29.85
CA GLU A 677 10.37 9.29 29.08
C GLU A 677 9.32 10.01 29.92
N LEU A 678 9.12 9.62 31.18
CA LEU A 678 8.17 10.28 32.08
C LEU A 678 8.57 11.74 32.35
N ALA A 679 9.82 12.01 32.70
CA ALA A 679 10.29 13.36 32.96
C ALA A 679 10.18 14.27 31.71
N LYS A 680 10.48 13.73 30.52
CA LYS A 680 10.25 14.44 29.25
C LYS A 680 8.76 14.72 29.00
N LYS A 681 7.87 13.77 29.30
CA LYS A 681 6.42 13.95 29.18
C LYS A 681 5.90 15.00 30.14
N LYS A 682 6.34 15.01 31.41
CA LYS A 682 6.01 16.07 32.38
C LYS A 682 6.36 17.46 31.85
N LEU A 683 7.63 17.65 31.42
CA LEU A 683 8.10 18.92 30.85
C LEU A 683 7.32 19.33 29.59
N ALA A 684 7.04 18.39 28.69
CA ALA A 684 6.26 18.67 27.48
C ALA A 684 4.81 19.02 27.79
N SER A 685 4.18 18.31 28.72
CA SER A 685 2.80 18.54 29.19
C SER A 685 2.66 19.94 29.77
N HIS A 686 3.53 20.32 30.70
CA HIS A 686 3.54 21.66 31.29
C HIS A 686 3.78 22.77 30.25
N LYS A 687 4.72 22.55 29.30
CA LYS A 687 4.94 23.50 28.21
C LYS A 687 3.70 23.67 27.32
N ASN A 688 2.99 22.59 26.99
CA ASN A 688 1.77 22.65 26.20
C ASN A 688 0.61 23.30 26.99
N TYR A 689 0.53 23.03 28.29
CA TYR A 689 -0.39 23.69 29.20
C TYR A 689 -0.19 25.22 29.17
N LEU A 690 1.03 25.70 29.41
CA LEU A 690 1.33 27.14 29.36
C LEU A 690 0.98 27.77 28.01
N LYS A 691 1.20 27.02 26.91
CA LYS A 691 0.92 27.50 25.54
C LYS A 691 -0.57 27.62 25.23
N HIS A 692 -1.41 26.69 25.71
CA HIS A 692 -2.80 26.56 25.27
C HIS A 692 -3.84 26.94 26.33
N PHE A 693 -3.47 26.88 27.62
CA PHE A 693 -4.37 27.00 28.77
C PHE A 693 -3.90 28.00 29.84
N GLY A 694 -2.60 28.28 29.95
CA GLY A 694 -2.01 29.05 31.07
C GLY A 694 -2.53 30.49 31.30
N SER A 695 -3.38 31.02 30.43
CA SER A 695 -4.09 32.32 30.63
C SER A 695 -5.35 32.50 29.78
N VAL A 696 -5.74 31.51 28.96
CA VAL A 696 -6.70 31.72 27.85
C VAL A 696 -7.91 30.79 27.92
N ASN A 697 -7.75 29.56 28.43
CA ASN A 697 -8.79 28.53 28.38
C ASN A 697 -8.78 27.66 29.64
N GLU A 698 -9.95 27.17 30.04
CA GLU A 698 -10.10 26.22 31.15
C GLU A 698 -9.40 24.88 30.83
N PHE A 699 -8.56 24.40 31.74
CA PHE A 699 -7.84 23.12 31.56
C PHE A 699 -8.66 21.95 32.09
N LYS A 700 -9.72 21.58 31.35
CA LYS A 700 -10.65 20.48 31.65
C LYS A 700 -10.76 19.51 30.48
N GLU A 701 -10.97 18.22 30.79
CA GLU A 701 -11.16 17.18 29.77
C GLU A 701 -12.45 17.47 28.96
N PRO A 702 -12.38 17.64 27.63
CA PRO A 702 -13.56 17.93 26.83
C PRO A 702 -14.46 16.70 26.69
N GLU A 703 -15.79 16.91 26.64
CA GLU A 703 -16.77 15.84 26.56
C GLU A 703 -16.99 15.37 25.12
N MET A 704 -16.88 14.05 24.90
CA MET A 704 -17.08 13.45 23.57
C MET A 704 -18.51 13.61 23.05
N SER A 705 -19.50 13.72 23.94
CA SER A 705 -20.93 13.93 23.63
C SER A 705 -21.17 15.21 22.81
N VAL A 706 -20.39 16.26 23.03
CA VAL A 706 -20.48 17.52 22.27
C VAL A 706 -20.06 17.31 20.82
N LEU A 707 -18.97 16.55 20.62
CA LEU A 707 -18.49 16.20 19.29
C LEU A 707 -19.50 15.30 18.55
N GLU A 708 -20.09 14.32 19.24
CA GLU A 708 -21.17 13.48 18.72
C GLU A 708 -22.41 14.29 18.33
N GLY A 709 -22.77 15.30 19.13
CA GLY A 709 -23.85 16.23 18.82
C GLY A 709 -23.67 16.92 17.47
N PHE A 710 -22.48 17.47 17.20
CA PHE A 710 -22.18 18.05 15.89
C PHE A 710 -22.22 17.03 14.76
N PHE A 711 -21.70 15.82 14.99
CA PHE A 711 -21.75 14.75 14.00
C PHE A 711 -23.18 14.32 13.65
N ASN A 712 -24.11 14.35 14.61
CA ASN A 712 -25.52 14.06 14.39
C ASN A 712 -26.21 15.15 13.56
N VAL A 713 -25.87 16.42 13.78
CA VAL A 713 -26.38 17.54 12.95
C VAL A 713 -25.88 17.42 11.51
N GLU A 714 -24.61 17.07 11.32
CA GLU A 714 -24.05 16.84 9.99
C GLU A 714 -24.80 15.73 9.23
N ASP A 715 -25.13 14.62 9.90
CA ASP A 715 -25.87 13.51 9.28
C ASP A 715 -27.30 13.93 8.88
N LYS A 716 -28.01 14.63 9.77
CA LYS A 716 -29.35 15.14 9.47
C LYS A 716 -29.36 16.09 8.26
N CYS A 717 -28.35 16.95 8.15
CA CYS A 717 -28.22 17.84 6.99
C CYS A 717 -27.94 17.05 5.70
N ASP A 718 -27.06 16.06 5.75
CA ASP A 718 -26.76 15.19 4.61
C ASP A 718 -27.99 14.37 4.17
N ASP A 719 -28.83 13.96 5.12
CA ASP A 719 -30.10 13.31 4.85
C ASP A 719 -31.08 14.22 4.11
N ARG A 720 -31.31 15.42 4.63
CA ARG A 720 -32.23 16.38 4.01
C ARG A 720 -31.76 16.85 2.63
N LEU A 721 -30.45 17.04 2.43
CA LEU A 721 -29.89 17.41 1.13
C LEU A 721 -30.10 16.32 0.06
N GLU A 722 -30.17 15.05 0.43
CA GLU A 722 -30.49 13.98 -0.52
C GLU A 722 -31.97 13.99 -0.93
N GLU A 723 -32.87 14.17 0.04
CA GLU A 723 -34.31 14.31 -0.23
C GLU A 723 -34.56 15.49 -1.18
N LEU A 724 -33.99 16.66 -0.86
CA LEU A 724 -34.07 17.84 -1.71
C LEU A 724 -33.49 17.60 -3.11
N ASN A 725 -32.46 16.76 -3.28
CA ASN A 725 -31.94 16.42 -4.61
C ASN A 725 -32.91 15.53 -5.42
N LYS A 726 -33.64 14.62 -4.76
CA LYS A 726 -34.69 13.81 -5.39
C LYS A 726 -35.86 14.71 -5.78
N GLU A 727 -36.33 15.54 -4.86
CA GLU A 727 -37.37 16.56 -5.09
C GLU A 727 -36.96 17.49 -6.26
N LEU A 728 -35.69 17.93 -6.32
CA LEU A 728 -35.17 18.77 -7.40
C LEU A 728 -35.21 18.05 -8.76
N HIS A 729 -34.92 16.76 -8.79
CA HIS A 729 -34.97 15.97 -10.02
C HIS A 729 -36.41 15.85 -10.54
N GLU A 730 -37.36 15.62 -9.64
CA GLU A 730 -38.80 15.56 -9.95
C GLU A 730 -39.33 16.93 -10.40
N ALA A 731 -38.99 18.01 -9.69
CA ALA A 731 -39.37 19.38 -10.05
C ALA A 731 -38.80 19.80 -11.42
N LYS A 732 -37.55 19.39 -11.74
CA LYS A 732 -36.95 19.60 -13.07
C LYS A 732 -37.70 18.82 -14.16
N LYS A 733 -38.13 17.59 -13.87
CA LYS A 733 -38.93 16.77 -14.80
C LYS A 733 -40.31 17.40 -15.03
N ALA A 734 -40.90 17.99 -13.99
CA ALA A 734 -42.15 18.73 -14.03
C ALA A 734 -42.03 20.15 -14.64
N LYS A 735 -40.80 20.64 -14.87
CA LYS A 735 -40.48 22.01 -15.33
C LYS A 735 -41.03 23.13 -14.42
N ASP A 736 -41.24 22.84 -13.14
CA ASP A 736 -41.72 23.83 -12.16
C ASP A 736 -40.58 24.73 -11.70
N LYS A 737 -40.51 25.95 -12.25
CA LYS A 737 -39.45 26.90 -11.93
C LYS A 737 -39.54 27.45 -10.50
N GLY A 738 -40.74 27.54 -9.92
CA GLY A 738 -40.95 28.05 -8.57
C GLY A 738 -40.46 27.06 -7.53
N GLU A 739 -40.80 25.79 -7.72
CA GLU A 739 -40.38 24.70 -6.83
C GLU A 739 -38.86 24.43 -6.94
N ILE A 740 -38.30 24.50 -8.15
CA ILE A 740 -36.85 24.43 -8.35
C ILE A 740 -36.10 25.53 -7.58
N ALA A 741 -36.64 26.75 -7.53
CA ALA A 741 -36.01 27.87 -6.82
C ALA A 741 -36.07 27.67 -5.30
N LYS A 742 -37.22 27.22 -4.76
CA LYS A 742 -37.38 26.89 -3.33
C LYS A 742 -36.45 25.77 -2.90
N ILE A 743 -36.44 24.66 -3.63
CA ILE A 743 -35.58 23.51 -3.32
C ILE A 743 -34.10 23.91 -3.34
N LYS A 744 -33.67 24.75 -4.30
CA LYS A 744 -32.29 25.28 -4.32
C LYS A 744 -31.98 26.17 -3.12
N ALA A 745 -32.93 26.98 -2.65
CA ALA A 745 -32.74 27.82 -1.47
C ALA A 745 -32.60 26.96 -0.20
N ASP A 746 -33.44 25.93 -0.05
CA ASP A 746 -33.35 24.97 1.05
C ASP A 746 -32.05 24.17 0.99
N MET A 747 -31.62 23.75 -0.19
CA MET A 747 -30.32 23.10 -0.36
C MET A 747 -29.18 24.01 0.08
N ASN A 748 -29.21 25.30 -0.23
CA ASN A 748 -28.20 26.24 0.24
C ASN A 748 -28.23 26.42 1.76
N LYS A 749 -29.43 26.47 2.37
CA LYS A 749 -29.60 26.55 3.82
C LYS A 749 -28.95 25.35 4.52
N TYR A 750 -29.33 24.12 4.15
CA TYR A 750 -28.78 22.91 4.76
C TYR A 750 -27.29 22.71 4.43
N ALA A 751 -26.83 23.17 3.27
CA ALA A 751 -25.40 23.17 2.95
C ALA A 751 -24.60 24.11 3.87
N ASN A 752 -25.15 25.28 4.21
CA ASN A 752 -24.54 26.21 5.16
C ASN A 752 -24.59 25.68 6.60
N GLU A 753 -25.72 25.12 7.04
CA GLU A 753 -25.84 24.49 8.35
C GLU A 753 -24.84 23.35 8.54
N ARG A 754 -24.70 22.48 7.52
CA ARG A 754 -23.67 21.44 7.48
C ARG A 754 -22.25 22.02 7.56
N LYS A 755 -22.00 23.15 6.89
CA LYS A 755 -20.68 23.81 6.89
C LYS A 755 -20.33 24.35 8.27
N GLU A 756 -21.28 24.98 8.97
CA GLU A 756 -21.09 25.46 10.34
C GLU A 756 -20.90 24.30 11.32
N ALA A 757 -21.70 23.23 11.21
CA ALA A 757 -21.54 22.03 12.03
C ALA A 757 -20.13 21.40 11.85
N ARG A 758 -19.61 21.33 10.61
CA ARG A 758 -18.24 20.87 10.33
C ARG A 758 -17.17 21.77 10.93
N LYS A 759 -17.38 23.09 10.91
CA LYS A 759 -16.45 24.05 11.51
C LYS A 759 -16.42 23.89 13.03
N ALA A 760 -17.59 23.69 13.64
CA ALA A 760 -17.72 23.46 15.07
C ALA A 760 -17.13 22.10 15.49
N SER A 761 -17.42 21.02 14.77
CA SER A 761 -16.84 19.69 15.05
C SER A 761 -15.32 19.70 14.95
N LYS A 762 -14.76 20.38 13.94
CA LYS A 762 -13.30 20.57 13.83
C LYS A 762 -12.72 21.35 15.01
N ALA A 763 -13.35 22.44 15.42
CA ALA A 763 -12.90 23.23 16.56
C ALA A 763 -12.93 22.41 17.86
N GLU A 764 -13.94 21.57 18.05
CA GLU A 764 -14.05 20.68 19.20
C GLU A 764 -12.96 19.58 19.18
N MET A 765 -12.73 18.94 18.02
CA MET A 765 -11.62 18.00 17.86
C MET A 765 -10.25 18.65 18.18
N ASP A 766 -10.04 19.90 17.77
CA ASP A 766 -8.84 20.65 18.10
C ASP A 766 -8.70 20.86 19.62
N LYS A 767 -9.79 21.10 20.36
CA LYS A 767 -9.77 21.17 21.84
C LYS A 767 -9.35 19.84 22.47
N HIS A 768 -9.95 18.72 22.07
CA HIS A 768 -9.54 17.39 22.54
C HIS A 768 -8.04 17.15 22.26
N ALA A 769 -7.57 17.50 21.06
CA ALA A 769 -6.17 17.35 20.71
C ALA A 769 -5.24 18.27 21.53
N MET A 770 -5.66 19.49 21.88
CA MET A 770 -4.91 20.40 22.75
C MET A 770 -4.87 19.89 24.19
N PHE A 771 -6.01 19.49 24.74
CA PHE A 771 -6.10 18.93 26.10
C PHE A 771 -5.21 17.70 26.24
N ASN A 772 -5.32 16.73 25.32
CA ASN A 772 -4.52 15.50 25.37
C ASN A 772 -3.00 15.76 25.35
N ARG A 773 -2.54 16.85 24.74
CA ARG A 773 -1.11 17.23 24.74
C ARG A 773 -0.67 17.91 26.03
N ALA A 774 -1.55 18.73 26.59
CA ALA A 774 -1.29 19.41 27.85
C ALA A 774 -1.39 18.44 29.04
N ALA A 775 -2.21 17.38 28.92
CA ALA A 775 -2.41 16.35 29.92
C ALA A 775 -1.66 15.03 29.61
N ASP A 776 -0.73 14.98 28.65
CA ASP A 776 -0.10 13.73 28.18
C ASP A 776 0.52 12.89 29.30
N ALA A 777 1.25 13.53 30.23
CA ALA A 777 1.82 12.84 31.39
C ALA A 777 0.74 12.19 32.26
N TYR A 778 -0.37 12.90 32.53
CA TYR A 778 -1.49 12.40 33.32
C TYR A 778 -2.26 11.28 32.59
N ILE A 779 -2.63 11.47 31.32
CA ILE A 779 -3.35 10.48 30.53
C ILE A 779 -2.53 9.20 30.35
N THR A 780 -1.21 9.33 30.14
CA THR A 780 -0.31 8.17 30.04
C THR A 780 -0.21 7.41 31.36
N SER A 781 -0.18 8.14 32.48
CA SER A 781 -0.26 7.55 33.82
C SER A 781 -1.56 6.80 34.03
N ARG A 782 -2.70 7.45 33.76
CA ARG A 782 -4.05 6.89 33.85
C ARG A 782 -4.15 5.56 33.09
N LYS A 783 -3.74 5.54 31.81
CA LYS A 783 -3.78 4.33 30.97
C LYS A 783 -3.00 3.14 31.54
N LEU A 784 -1.82 3.38 32.13
CA LEU A 784 -1.04 2.29 32.73
C LEU A 784 -1.73 1.73 33.97
N LEU A 785 -2.35 2.59 34.77
CA LEU A 785 -3.08 2.20 35.98
C LEU A 785 -4.39 1.48 35.65
N GLU A 786 -5.15 1.97 34.67
CA GLU A 786 -6.30 1.27 34.10
C GLU A 786 -5.89 -0.11 33.58
N GLN A 787 -4.78 -0.20 32.83
CA GLN A 787 -4.26 -1.49 32.39
C GLN A 787 -3.89 -2.40 33.57
N LYS A 788 -3.33 -1.87 34.67
CA LYS A 788 -3.04 -2.66 35.88
C LYS A 788 -4.32 -3.19 36.51
N GLU A 789 -5.36 -2.36 36.57
CA GLU A 789 -6.66 -2.75 37.12
C GLU A 789 -7.31 -3.82 36.27
N ASN A 790 -7.32 -3.64 34.95
CA ASN A 790 -7.93 -4.59 34.02
C ASN A 790 -7.33 -6.00 34.16
N PHE A 791 -6.02 -6.10 34.40
CA PHE A 791 -5.33 -7.39 34.59
C PHE A 791 -5.69 -8.10 35.91
N LYS A 792 -6.31 -7.43 36.88
CA LYS A 792 -6.78 -8.07 38.13
C LYS A 792 -8.04 -8.90 37.93
N HIS A 793 -8.86 -8.60 36.92
CA HIS A 793 -10.11 -9.31 36.66
C HIS A 793 -9.92 -10.72 36.10
N LEU A 794 -8.68 -11.23 35.99
CA LEU A 794 -8.42 -12.55 35.41
C LEU A 794 -9.17 -13.68 36.14
N ASP A 795 -9.26 -13.61 37.47
CA ASP A 795 -9.99 -14.62 38.26
C ASP A 795 -11.52 -14.49 38.10
N GLU A 796 -12.03 -13.26 37.94
CA GLU A 796 -13.45 -12.98 37.68
C GLU A 796 -13.88 -13.46 36.29
N ILE A 797 -13.03 -13.23 35.27
CA ILE A 797 -13.21 -13.73 33.91
C ILE A 797 -13.22 -15.26 33.91
N ALA A 798 -12.31 -15.90 34.66
CA ALA A 798 -12.25 -17.36 34.77
C ALA A 798 -13.49 -17.95 35.44
N ALA A 799 -14.07 -17.27 36.43
CA ALA A 799 -15.28 -17.74 37.12
C ALA A 799 -16.53 -17.80 36.21
N GLN A 800 -16.58 -16.98 35.16
CA GLN A 800 -17.71 -16.94 34.21
C GLN A 800 -17.57 -17.93 33.04
N TYR A 801 -16.46 -18.69 32.98
CA TYR A 801 -16.11 -19.52 31.84
C TYR A 801 -17.15 -20.57 31.46
N ASP A 802 -17.58 -21.39 32.42
CA ASP A 802 -18.47 -22.53 32.15
C ASP A 802 -19.84 -22.07 31.64
N GLU A 803 -20.38 -20.99 32.23
CA GLU A 803 -21.65 -20.42 31.81
C GLU A 803 -21.55 -19.74 30.44
N ALA A 804 -20.49 -18.97 30.19
CA ALA A 804 -20.25 -18.32 28.90
C ALA A 804 -20.06 -19.36 27.78
N LYS A 805 -19.37 -20.47 28.06
CA LYS A 805 -19.19 -21.58 27.11
C LYS A 805 -20.52 -22.20 26.71
N ALA A 806 -21.38 -22.50 27.68
CA ALA A 806 -22.71 -23.03 27.40
C ALA A 806 -23.55 -22.07 26.54
N ARG A 807 -23.50 -20.76 26.82
CA ARG A 807 -24.21 -19.74 26.03
C ARG A 807 -23.64 -19.59 24.61
N ALA A 808 -22.31 -19.58 24.46
CA ALA A 808 -21.65 -19.49 23.16
C ALA A 808 -21.95 -20.69 22.26
N GLU A 809 -21.92 -21.91 22.80
CA GLU A 809 -22.27 -23.14 22.06
C GLU A 809 -23.75 -23.16 21.66
N ALA A 810 -24.65 -22.68 22.53
CA ALA A 810 -26.06 -22.56 22.22
C ALA A 810 -26.31 -21.54 21.09
N GLU A 811 -25.62 -20.39 21.11
CA GLU A 811 -25.70 -19.36 20.07
C GLU A 811 -25.18 -19.89 18.72
N GLU A 812 -24.09 -20.65 18.72
CA GLU A 812 -23.53 -21.26 17.51
C GLU A 812 -24.49 -22.28 16.89
N LYS A 813 -25.05 -23.18 17.71
CA LYS A 813 -26.08 -24.14 17.27
C LYS A 813 -27.31 -23.43 16.71
N ALA A 814 -27.79 -22.36 17.35
CA ALA A 814 -28.93 -21.59 16.86
C ALA A 814 -28.63 -20.95 15.49
N LYS A 815 -27.43 -20.39 15.30
CA LYS A 815 -26.98 -19.81 14.02
C LYS A 815 -26.84 -20.85 12.92
N GLU A 816 -26.39 -22.07 13.23
CA GLU A 816 -26.33 -23.21 12.30
C GLU A 816 -27.72 -23.68 11.86
N LEU A 817 -28.66 -23.78 12.80
CA LEU A 817 -30.03 -24.19 12.51
C LEU A 817 -30.76 -23.15 11.62
N GLU A 818 -30.60 -21.86 11.92
CA GLU A 818 -31.16 -20.76 11.12
C GLU A 818 -30.53 -20.71 9.71
N ASN A 819 -29.24 -21.03 9.61
CA ASN A 819 -28.50 -21.20 8.36
C ASN A 819 -29.12 -22.27 7.46
N GLU A 820 -29.36 -23.44 8.05
CA GLU A 820 -29.91 -24.59 7.34
C GLU A 820 -31.34 -24.32 6.88
N ARG A 821 -32.15 -23.63 7.71
CA ARG A 821 -33.50 -23.19 7.34
C ARG A 821 -33.49 -22.27 6.11
N LYS A 822 -32.65 -21.23 6.12
CA LYS A 822 -32.49 -20.30 4.98
C LYS A 822 -32.02 -21.02 3.70
N ARG A 823 -31.15 -22.03 3.82
CA ARG A 823 -30.72 -22.88 2.69
C ARG A 823 -31.91 -23.64 2.08
N LYS A 824 -32.73 -24.29 2.92
CA LYS A 824 -33.88 -25.09 2.49
C LYS A 824 -35.00 -24.24 1.86
N GLU A 825 -35.35 -23.10 2.46
CA GLU A 825 -36.38 -22.17 1.93
C GLU A 825 -36.09 -21.76 0.49
N LEU A 826 -34.81 -21.63 0.19
CA LEU A 826 -34.36 -21.07 -1.04
C LEU A 826 -34.05 -22.11 -2.13
N GLU A 827 -33.59 -23.30 -1.73
CA GLU A 827 -33.63 -24.48 -2.62
C GLU A 827 -35.07 -24.71 -3.12
N ALA A 828 -36.06 -24.52 -2.24
CA ALA A 828 -37.47 -24.59 -2.61
C ALA A 828 -37.89 -23.44 -3.56
N GLU A 829 -37.45 -22.19 -3.32
CA GLU A 829 -37.73 -21.08 -4.23
C GLU A 829 -37.10 -21.28 -5.61
N LEU A 830 -35.87 -21.81 -5.66
CA LEU A 830 -35.14 -22.02 -6.92
C LEU A 830 -35.77 -23.21 -7.68
N ALA A 831 -36.22 -24.25 -6.98
CA ALA A 831 -37.02 -25.32 -7.56
C ALA A 831 -38.32 -24.78 -8.16
N LYS A 832 -39.03 -23.88 -7.44
CA LYS A 832 -40.23 -23.18 -7.96
C LYS A 832 -39.93 -22.35 -9.20
N ARG A 833 -38.84 -21.58 -9.22
CA ARG A 833 -38.41 -20.79 -10.40
C ARG A 833 -37.99 -21.66 -11.58
N LYS A 834 -37.31 -22.79 -11.34
CA LYS A 834 -36.97 -23.77 -12.39
C LYS A 834 -38.22 -24.44 -12.96
N ALA A 835 -39.19 -24.79 -12.11
CA ALA A 835 -40.49 -25.32 -12.54
C ALA A 835 -41.29 -24.29 -13.35
N ALA A 836 -41.30 -23.02 -12.94
CA ALA A 836 -41.94 -21.93 -13.68
C ALA A 836 -41.28 -21.66 -15.05
N ARG A 837 -39.96 -21.79 -15.15
CA ARG A 837 -39.21 -21.70 -16.42
C ARG A 837 -39.37 -22.92 -17.33
N ARG A 838 -39.76 -24.08 -16.81
CA ARG A 838 -40.10 -25.27 -17.61
C ARG A 838 -41.54 -25.25 -18.13
N LYS A 839 -42.39 -24.39 -17.55
CA LYS A 839 -43.80 -24.19 -17.95
C LYS A 839 -43.99 -23.00 -18.92
N LYS A 840 -42.94 -22.21 -19.18
CA LYS A 840 -42.84 -21.24 -20.28
C LYS A 840 -41.96 -21.86 -21.36
#